data_AF-A0A926SPF4-F1
#
_entry.id   AF-A0A926SPF4-F1
#
_cell.length_a   1.000
_cell.length_b   1.000
_cell.length_c   1.000
_cell.angle_alpha   90.00
_cell.angle_beta   90.00
_cell.angle_gamma   90.00
#
_symmetry.space_group_name_H-M   'P 1'
#
loop_
_entity.id
_entity.type
_entity.pdbx_description
1 polymer ?
#
loop_
_entity_poly.entity_id
_entity_poly.type
_entity_poly.pdbx_seq_one_letter_code
_entity_poly.pdbx_strand_id
1 'polypeptide(L)'
;MEDPQPSEHLLELFVSELFVDPIAGSDASRDSNSPSAAIGTQSQPFKTLSHALSQATSGTIIYLQPGRYDTVQGEQFPLQIPVGVVVVGDVPTRGERTTIVGGGDWESSIFGRQNVALVIAEQAQVRGVTITNPHEKGTGIWIEAATATIAHCRLSGCGREGIFVTGEATPTILNCWLLQNRASGIAFTRYAKGEIQRSLFCQNRFGVTLSDFASPIVYQTEITDNQVGMVLSGASRPVLRENRIAANTGEGLVIFSQAMPDLGDRQSPGGNYFQDNGDFAIRNVGAQLVIAAGNLLHPLSVRGAIEFRALQPVQTGGWDAESFTAIVQPQSRLTSDPTAINLPETPPDLVNHWSLPFVLTILDRRIMGCFADRTFQPDRPVSRAQFAAVVVRAFQQSDRSPNRGVRDVPTEQEAAAPIASPFPDGVIAQAERLGFVEREADLHFSPEQPLPRWQAIVGLVRGRGLSGGRAELLRIFRDRAEIPSIAVSAVATAVAHQLLILPQRDRLAPLLPITRAELATWIYQALILQDEAEARESPAIVEPTRAQDWMQNLAVPTSSLLQVPRLTASGEGLRVAIHIEIPIQIPLEMSSDLYSAQEESPLVQAGLWVGVQVAEHLEQVGVAADLIQSRDHSIDFAERLTRLQQTKPDLLLQICLVAVSPERGAMGVQTQYAPSESQPYASLLHHKLLGSLDLPDREVVPLPELPYPLAVPMLKVELGLLEAMLNHPDGINRSFCTYVAIAIHQGLLEFLLV
;
A
#
# COMPACT_ATOMS: atom_id res chain seq x y z
N MET A 1 45.63 -22.69 -29.01
CA MET A 1 45.36 -21.24 -28.89
C MET A 1 43.96 -21.15 -28.34
N GLU A 2 43.90 -21.02 -27.02
CA GLU A 2 42.69 -20.92 -26.23
C GLU A 2 41.98 -19.60 -26.54
N ASP A 3 40.66 -19.70 -26.64
CA ASP A 3 39.73 -18.59 -26.76
C ASP A 3 39.56 -17.96 -25.35
N PRO A 4 39.69 -16.63 -25.18
CA PRO A 4 39.60 -16.03 -23.85
C PRO A 4 38.13 -15.96 -23.43
N GLN A 5 37.81 -16.65 -22.33
CA GLN A 5 36.54 -16.51 -21.62
C GLN A 5 36.34 -15.05 -21.18
N PRO A 6 35.15 -14.44 -21.39
CA PRO A 6 34.83 -13.16 -20.79
C PRO A 6 34.62 -13.35 -19.29
N SER A 7 35.34 -12.55 -18.50
CA SER A 7 35.30 -12.53 -17.05
C SER A 7 33.89 -12.33 -16.49
N GLU A 8 33.35 -13.36 -15.84
CA GLU A 8 32.28 -13.23 -14.85
C GLU A 8 32.79 -12.38 -13.68
N HIS A 9 32.45 -11.09 -13.70
CA HIS A 9 32.38 -10.26 -12.51
C HIS A 9 30.96 -9.70 -12.42
N LEU A 10 29.98 -10.60 -12.24
CA LEU A 10 28.74 -10.22 -11.59
C LEU A 10 29.08 -10.05 -10.10
N LEU A 11 28.89 -8.84 -9.59
CA LEU A 11 28.95 -8.52 -8.17
C LEU A 11 27.83 -9.31 -7.47
N GLU A 12 28.10 -10.56 -7.10
CA GLU A 12 27.39 -11.21 -6.00
C GLU A 12 27.64 -10.36 -4.75
N LEU A 13 26.69 -9.48 -4.43
CA LEU A 13 26.60 -8.89 -3.10
C LEU A 13 26.34 -10.05 -2.13
N PHE A 14 27.40 -10.65 -1.61
CA PHE A 14 27.31 -11.64 -0.53
C PHE A 14 26.59 -10.98 0.65
N VAL A 15 25.32 -11.31 0.84
CA VAL A 15 24.57 -11.00 2.06
C VAL A 15 25.21 -11.84 3.16
N SER A 16 25.92 -11.20 4.09
CA SER A 16 26.52 -11.89 5.23
C SER A 16 25.44 -12.19 6.26
N GLU A 17 25.27 -13.44 6.65
CA GLU A 17 24.32 -13.86 7.68
C GLU A 17 25.02 -14.13 9.01
N LEU A 18 24.47 -13.59 10.10
CA LEU A 18 24.90 -13.87 11.47
C LEU A 18 23.74 -14.45 12.27
N PHE A 19 24.03 -15.41 13.15
CA PHE A 19 23.05 -16.05 14.02
C PHE A 19 23.40 -15.78 15.49
N VAL A 20 22.38 -15.47 16.29
CA VAL A 20 22.52 -15.17 17.72
C VAL A 20 21.54 -16.02 18.53
N ASP A 21 22.07 -16.76 19.51
CA ASP A 21 21.30 -17.56 20.44
C ASP A 21 21.71 -17.21 21.89
N PRO A 22 20.82 -16.59 22.68
CA PRO A 22 21.16 -16.11 24.03
C PRO A 22 21.32 -17.25 25.03
N ILE A 23 20.89 -18.46 24.69
CA ILE A 23 20.95 -19.65 25.55
C ILE A 23 22.16 -20.50 25.17
N ALA A 24 22.30 -20.84 23.89
CA ALA A 24 23.30 -21.79 23.40
C ALA A 24 24.54 -21.14 22.76
N GLY A 25 24.50 -19.84 22.43
CA GLY A 25 25.58 -19.14 21.76
C GLY A 25 26.78 -18.82 22.66
N SER A 26 27.86 -18.37 22.03
CA SER A 26 29.10 -17.94 22.72
C SER A 26 29.70 -16.69 22.06
N ASP A 27 30.21 -15.75 22.87
CA ASP A 27 30.95 -14.57 22.39
C ASP A 27 32.47 -14.69 22.65
N ALA A 28 32.94 -15.88 23.05
CA ALA A 28 34.33 -16.10 23.40
C ALA A 28 35.24 -15.98 22.16
N SER A 29 36.26 -15.14 22.25
CA SER A 29 37.33 -15.05 21.24
C SER A 29 38.19 -16.31 21.23
N ARG A 30 38.80 -16.65 20.09
CA ARG A 30 39.72 -17.79 19.96
C ARG A 30 40.92 -17.59 20.88
N ASP A 31 41.06 -18.43 21.90
CA ASP A 31 42.29 -18.55 22.68
C ASP A 31 42.93 -19.92 22.44
N SER A 32 44.18 -20.10 22.89
CA SER A 32 44.94 -21.34 22.67
C SER A 32 44.37 -22.56 23.40
N ASN A 33 43.35 -22.39 24.25
CA ASN A 33 42.75 -23.44 25.07
C ASN A 33 41.31 -23.80 24.65
N SER A 34 40.68 -23.02 23.76
CA SER A 34 39.34 -23.27 23.24
C SER A 34 39.31 -23.16 21.70
N PRO A 35 39.35 -24.29 20.96
CA PRO A 35 39.61 -24.28 19.52
C PRO A 35 38.46 -23.74 18.63
N SER A 36 37.27 -23.47 19.18
CA SER A 36 36.13 -22.92 18.43
C SER A 36 35.54 -21.68 19.10
N ALA A 37 36.06 -20.50 18.74
CA ALA A 37 35.28 -19.27 18.89
C ALA A 37 34.05 -19.39 17.97
N ALA A 38 32.88 -19.03 18.47
CA ALA A 38 31.71 -18.91 17.61
C ALA A 38 32.02 -17.89 16.52
N ILE A 39 31.64 -18.22 15.28
CA ILE A 39 31.85 -17.34 14.12
C ILE A 39 30.53 -16.72 13.63
N GLY A 40 29.44 -16.90 14.39
CA GLY A 40 28.13 -16.35 14.08
C GLY A 40 27.37 -17.14 13.02
N THR A 41 27.69 -18.42 12.79
CA THR A 41 26.93 -19.30 11.89
C THR A 41 25.77 -19.97 12.63
N GLN A 42 24.83 -20.56 11.92
CA GLN A 42 23.70 -21.27 12.53
C GLN A 42 24.13 -22.40 13.49
N SER A 43 25.25 -23.08 13.20
CA SER A 43 25.79 -24.15 14.06
C SER A 43 26.70 -23.65 15.18
N GLN A 44 27.20 -22.40 15.08
CA GLN A 44 28.04 -21.76 16.08
C GLN A 44 27.59 -20.29 16.25
N PRO A 45 26.39 -20.07 16.80
CA PRO A 45 25.82 -18.74 16.93
C PRO A 45 26.56 -17.92 17.99
N PHE A 46 26.54 -16.61 17.82
CA PHE A 46 26.94 -15.69 18.89
C PHE A 46 25.96 -15.76 20.06
N LYS A 47 26.40 -15.36 21.24
CA LYS A 47 25.53 -15.31 22.42
C LYS A 47 24.72 -14.02 22.46
N THR A 48 25.37 -12.89 22.22
CA THR A 48 24.73 -11.58 22.36
C THR A 48 24.56 -10.89 21.01
N LEU A 49 23.46 -10.14 20.91
CA LEU A 49 23.21 -9.24 19.78
C LEU A 49 24.25 -8.11 19.77
N SER A 50 24.66 -7.61 20.93
CA SER A 50 25.76 -6.64 21.06
C SER A 50 27.02 -7.08 20.33
N HIS A 51 27.44 -8.34 20.53
CA HIS A 51 28.61 -8.88 19.87
C HIS A 51 28.40 -9.01 18.36
N ALA A 52 27.25 -9.52 17.92
CA ALA A 52 26.92 -9.63 16.50
C ALA A 52 26.91 -8.27 15.78
N LEU A 53 26.34 -7.24 16.40
CA LEU A 53 26.28 -5.88 15.85
C LEU A 53 27.67 -5.25 15.71
N SER A 54 28.60 -5.58 16.61
CA SER A 54 29.99 -5.10 16.52
C SER A 54 30.76 -5.66 15.31
N GLN A 55 30.29 -6.77 14.75
CA GLN A 55 30.89 -7.42 13.57
C GLN A 55 30.09 -7.15 12.28
N ALA A 56 28.87 -6.64 12.39
CA ALA A 56 27.98 -6.44 11.26
C ALA A 56 28.42 -5.26 10.38
N THR A 57 28.21 -5.40 9.08
CA THR A 57 28.45 -4.36 8.07
C THR A 57 27.18 -4.13 7.25
N SER A 58 27.14 -3.10 6.42
CA SER A 58 25.96 -2.82 5.59
C SER A 58 25.61 -4.03 4.71
N GLY A 59 24.34 -4.45 4.75
CA GLY A 59 23.86 -5.65 4.07
C GLY A 59 23.90 -6.92 4.92
N THR A 60 24.42 -6.89 6.15
CA THR A 60 24.37 -8.03 7.08
C THR A 60 22.94 -8.30 7.57
N ILE A 61 22.53 -9.56 7.59
CA ILE A 61 21.30 -10.03 8.24
C ILE A 61 21.67 -10.77 9.54
N ILE A 62 21.07 -10.39 10.65
CA ILE A 62 21.27 -11.00 11.97
C ILE A 62 19.97 -11.72 12.38
N TYR A 63 20.03 -13.05 12.49
CA TYR A 63 18.93 -13.89 12.95
C TYR A 63 19.01 -14.13 14.46
N LEU A 64 17.95 -13.78 15.17
CA LEU A 64 17.78 -14.01 16.60
C LEU A 64 16.99 -15.28 16.85
N GLN A 65 17.53 -16.19 17.66
CA GLN A 65 16.77 -17.30 18.20
C GLN A 65 15.82 -16.84 19.30
N PRO A 66 14.69 -17.57 19.51
CA PRO A 66 13.81 -17.32 20.63
C PRO A 66 14.58 -17.31 21.96
N GLY A 67 14.38 -16.25 22.73
CA GLY A 67 15.06 -16.05 23.99
C GLY A 67 14.92 -14.62 24.50
N ARG A 68 15.59 -14.37 25.63
CA ARG A 68 15.65 -13.07 26.29
C ARG A 68 17.05 -12.50 26.17
N TYR A 69 17.16 -11.33 25.57
CA TYR A 69 18.38 -10.58 25.35
C TYR A 69 18.39 -9.40 26.31
N ASP A 70 19.14 -9.52 27.40
CA ASP A 70 19.24 -8.51 28.45
C ASP A 70 20.66 -8.43 29.01
N THR A 71 20.88 -7.51 29.95
CA THR A 71 22.19 -7.31 30.58
C THR A 71 22.63 -8.52 31.43
N VAL A 72 21.71 -9.37 31.88
CA VAL A 72 22.03 -10.62 32.59
C VAL A 72 22.63 -11.65 31.63
N GLN A 73 22.16 -11.68 30.38
CA GLN A 73 22.73 -12.51 29.31
C GLN A 73 24.00 -11.93 28.68
N GLY A 74 24.37 -10.69 29.03
CA GLY A 74 25.60 -10.04 28.59
C GLY A 74 25.40 -8.93 27.56
N GLU A 75 24.16 -8.54 27.24
CA GLU A 75 23.90 -7.42 26.34
C GLU A 75 24.44 -6.10 26.90
N GLN A 76 24.96 -5.25 26.02
CA GLN A 76 25.50 -3.94 26.30
C GLN A 76 24.63 -2.88 25.64
N PHE A 77 23.75 -2.25 26.42
CA PHE A 77 22.85 -1.21 25.94
C PHE A 77 23.52 0.19 25.95
N PRO A 78 23.12 1.10 25.03
CA PRO A 78 22.13 0.92 23.97
C PRO A 78 22.65 0.06 22.81
N LEU A 79 21.79 -0.80 22.26
CA LEU A 79 22.09 -1.59 21.07
C LEU A 79 21.96 -0.70 19.84
N GLN A 80 23.04 -0.56 19.07
CA GLN A 80 23.07 0.31 17.89
C GLN A 80 23.02 -0.56 16.64
N ILE A 81 21.96 -0.45 15.85
CA ILE A 81 21.80 -1.18 14.59
C ILE A 81 22.48 -0.37 13.48
N PRO A 82 23.60 -0.85 12.90
CA PRO A 82 24.37 -0.10 11.91
C PRO A 82 23.61 0.11 10.59
N VAL A 83 24.13 1.02 9.76
CA VAL A 83 23.56 1.35 8.45
C VAL A 83 23.37 0.09 7.61
N GLY A 84 22.16 -0.09 7.07
CA GLY A 84 21.83 -1.20 6.16
C GLY A 84 21.82 -2.60 6.79
N VAL A 85 21.91 -2.72 8.12
CA VAL A 85 21.83 -4.01 8.83
C VAL A 85 20.38 -4.38 9.12
N VAL A 86 20.04 -5.67 8.96
CA VAL A 86 18.71 -6.21 9.21
C VAL A 86 18.76 -7.16 10.41
N VAL A 87 17.98 -6.89 11.45
CA VAL A 87 17.79 -7.80 12.59
C VAL A 87 16.43 -8.50 12.45
N VAL A 88 16.43 -9.83 12.52
CA VAL A 88 15.24 -10.68 12.32
C VAL A 88 15.06 -11.61 13.52
N GLY A 89 13.92 -11.51 14.20
CA GLY A 89 13.47 -12.47 15.20
C GLY A 89 12.28 -13.30 14.72
N ASP A 90 11.30 -13.51 15.59
CA ASP A 90 10.07 -14.27 15.35
C ASP A 90 9.01 -13.41 14.63
N VAL A 91 9.15 -13.22 13.32
CA VAL A 91 8.24 -12.38 12.51
C VAL A 91 6.76 -12.84 12.56
N PRO A 92 6.42 -14.13 12.40
CA PRO A 92 5.02 -14.58 12.40
C PRO A 92 4.28 -14.23 13.69
N THR A 93 4.93 -14.40 14.83
CA THR A 93 4.32 -14.10 16.13
C THR A 93 4.55 -12.66 16.55
N ARG A 94 5.24 -11.82 15.77
CA ARG A 94 5.68 -10.45 16.13
C ARG A 94 6.65 -10.38 17.31
N GLY A 95 7.52 -11.37 17.45
CA GLY A 95 8.58 -11.38 18.45
C GLY A 95 8.15 -11.81 19.83
N GLU A 96 7.04 -12.55 19.96
CA GLU A 96 6.51 -12.98 21.26
C GLU A 96 7.55 -13.73 22.10
N ARG A 97 8.38 -14.54 21.42
CA ARG A 97 9.42 -15.36 22.06
C ARG A 97 10.83 -14.79 21.92
N THR A 98 11.00 -13.64 21.26
CA THR A 98 12.30 -13.01 21.02
C THR A 98 12.29 -11.63 21.65
N THR A 99 12.76 -11.52 22.89
CA THR A 99 12.58 -10.34 23.73
C THR A 99 13.90 -9.64 24.02
N ILE A 100 13.97 -8.34 23.77
CA ILE A 100 15.09 -7.46 24.08
C ILE A 100 14.68 -6.57 25.25
N VAL A 101 15.38 -6.69 26.38
CA VAL A 101 15.00 -6.00 27.63
C VAL A 101 16.19 -5.26 28.22
N GLY A 102 16.12 -3.93 28.22
CA GLY A 102 17.16 -3.08 28.80
C GLY A 102 17.14 -1.66 28.27
N GLY A 103 18.12 -0.88 28.70
CA GLY A 103 18.30 0.50 28.26
C GLY A 103 19.65 1.04 28.73
N GLY A 104 20.27 1.88 27.92
CA GLY A 104 21.55 2.51 28.21
C GLY A 104 21.57 3.97 27.80
N ASP A 105 22.62 4.68 28.18
CA ASP A 105 22.77 6.10 27.86
C ASP A 105 23.16 6.30 26.39
N TRP A 106 22.35 7.07 25.67
CA TRP A 106 22.56 7.49 24.29
C TRP A 106 22.71 9.01 24.23
N GLU A 107 23.77 9.51 23.59
CA GLU A 107 23.98 10.95 23.40
C GLU A 107 23.39 11.39 22.06
N SER A 108 22.17 11.92 22.07
CA SER A 108 21.54 12.49 20.87
C SER A 108 22.17 13.85 20.55
N SER A 109 22.46 14.08 19.27
CA SER A 109 22.96 15.38 18.81
C SER A 109 21.95 16.51 19.00
N ILE A 110 20.65 16.16 19.06
CA ILE A 110 19.53 17.10 19.15
C ILE A 110 18.95 17.18 20.58
N PHE A 111 18.92 16.05 21.31
CA PHE A 111 18.24 15.93 22.62
C PHE A 111 19.20 15.66 23.79
N GLY A 112 20.51 15.63 23.54
CA GLY A 112 21.52 15.27 24.53
C GLY A 112 21.32 13.84 25.05
N ARG A 113 21.81 13.57 26.27
CA ARG A 113 21.71 12.27 26.93
C ARG A 113 20.27 11.78 27.11
N GLN A 114 19.96 10.61 26.56
CA GLN A 114 18.69 9.87 26.65
C GLN A 114 18.93 8.43 27.10
N ASN A 115 17.94 7.77 27.69
CA ASN A 115 18.02 6.34 27.98
C ASN A 115 17.25 5.54 26.91
N VAL A 116 17.95 4.66 26.18
CA VAL A 116 17.45 4.01 24.97
C VAL A 116 17.80 2.51 24.97
N ALA A 117 16.89 1.65 24.50
CA ALA A 117 17.23 0.25 24.26
C ALA A 117 17.90 0.05 22.90
N LEU A 118 17.25 0.49 21.82
CA LEU A 118 17.76 0.39 20.44
C LEU A 118 17.90 1.75 19.78
N VAL A 119 19.03 1.98 19.11
CA VAL A 119 19.26 3.12 18.22
C VAL A 119 19.38 2.59 16.79
N ILE A 120 18.62 3.15 15.85
CA ILE A 120 18.55 2.64 14.48
C ILE A 120 19.17 3.64 13.51
N ALA A 121 20.15 3.17 12.72
CA ALA A 121 20.79 3.96 11.69
C ALA A 121 20.04 3.93 10.33
N GLU A 122 20.58 4.66 9.36
CA GLU A 122 20.06 4.76 7.98
C GLU A 122 19.87 3.39 7.34
N GLN A 123 18.74 3.15 6.66
CA GLN A 123 18.42 1.89 5.96
C GLN A 123 18.43 0.61 6.83
N ALA A 124 18.61 0.73 8.15
CA ALA A 124 18.60 -0.41 9.05
C ALA A 124 17.17 -0.92 9.28
N GLN A 125 17.04 -2.21 9.58
CA GLN A 125 15.76 -2.85 9.79
C GLN A 125 15.73 -3.69 11.05
N VAL A 126 14.58 -3.71 11.72
CA VAL A 126 14.31 -4.57 12.87
C VAL A 126 12.96 -5.23 12.68
N ARG A 127 12.93 -6.56 12.72
CA ARG A 127 11.74 -7.35 12.42
C ARG A 127 11.51 -8.46 13.44
N GLY A 128 10.26 -8.68 13.87
CA GLY A 128 9.92 -9.86 14.66
C GLY A 128 10.50 -9.89 16.07
N VAL A 129 10.61 -8.74 16.75
CA VAL A 129 11.16 -8.69 18.12
C VAL A 129 10.22 -7.96 19.08
N THR A 130 10.20 -8.39 20.34
CA THR A 130 9.61 -7.63 21.43
C THR A 130 10.69 -6.78 22.11
N ILE A 131 10.48 -5.48 22.26
CA ILE A 131 11.43 -4.55 22.88
C ILE A 131 10.77 -3.90 24.10
N THR A 132 11.49 -3.92 25.22
CA THR A 132 11.08 -3.30 26.48
C THR A 132 12.25 -2.53 27.09
N ASN A 133 12.06 -1.23 27.33
CA ASN A 133 12.97 -0.43 28.14
C ASN A 133 12.28 -0.06 29.47
N PRO A 134 12.51 -0.80 30.57
CA PRO A 134 11.77 -0.63 31.81
C PRO A 134 12.22 0.59 32.64
N HIS A 135 13.28 1.29 32.24
CA HIS A 135 13.74 2.47 32.95
C HIS A 135 12.69 3.59 32.90
N GLU A 136 12.53 4.38 33.96
CA GLU A 136 11.49 5.41 34.06
C GLU A 136 11.47 6.44 32.90
N LYS A 137 12.62 6.71 32.29
CA LYS A 137 12.72 7.56 31.08
C LYS A 137 13.23 6.79 29.87
N GLY A 138 13.02 5.48 29.88
CA GLY A 138 13.51 4.55 28.88
C GLY A 138 12.65 4.56 27.63
N THR A 139 13.24 4.94 26.51
CA THR A 139 12.66 4.76 25.17
C THR A 139 13.06 3.38 24.63
N GLY A 140 12.11 2.69 24.00
CA GLY A 140 12.39 1.42 23.33
C GLY A 140 13.32 1.61 22.13
N ILE A 141 12.84 2.27 21.08
CA ILE A 141 13.60 2.54 19.85
C ILE A 141 13.77 4.04 19.62
N TRP A 142 14.99 4.47 19.34
CA TRP A 142 15.35 5.83 18.94
C TRP A 142 15.76 5.87 17.47
N ILE A 143 15.14 6.76 16.69
CA ILE A 143 15.41 6.96 15.27
C ILE A 143 15.67 8.45 15.02
N GLU A 144 16.89 8.78 14.61
CA GLU A 144 17.36 10.15 14.39
C GLU A 144 17.94 10.28 12.99
N ALA A 145 17.31 11.09 12.13
CA ALA A 145 17.70 11.32 10.74
C ALA A 145 17.95 10.04 9.90
N ALA A 146 17.09 9.02 10.03
CA ALA A 146 17.26 7.73 9.38
C ALA A 146 16.02 7.25 8.57
N THR A 147 16.25 6.52 7.47
CA THR A 147 15.25 5.75 6.67
C THR A 147 15.07 4.31 7.18
N ALA A 148 14.73 4.15 8.45
CA ALA A 148 14.65 2.82 9.10
C ALA A 148 13.35 2.05 8.78
N THR A 149 13.37 0.71 8.87
CA THR A 149 12.14 -0.12 8.83
C THR A 149 11.98 -0.93 10.10
N ILE A 150 10.87 -0.72 10.81
CA ILE A 150 10.49 -1.49 11.99
C ILE A 150 9.22 -2.25 11.63
N ALA A 151 9.29 -3.59 11.56
CA ALA A 151 8.17 -4.38 11.05
C ALA A 151 7.87 -5.62 11.89
N HIS A 152 6.59 -5.90 12.17
CA HIS A 152 6.19 -7.07 12.95
C HIS A 152 6.87 -7.11 14.33
N CYS A 153 7.01 -5.96 15.00
CA CYS A 153 7.62 -5.89 16.33
C CYS A 153 6.56 -5.61 17.39
N ARG A 154 6.86 -5.99 18.64
CA ARG A 154 6.15 -5.49 19.81
C ARG A 154 7.03 -4.50 20.56
N LEU A 155 6.46 -3.37 20.95
CA LEU A 155 7.11 -2.41 21.83
C LEU A 155 6.23 -2.23 23.05
N SER A 156 6.63 -2.90 24.13
CA SER A 156 5.76 -3.12 25.28
C SER A 156 6.44 -2.71 26.57
N GLY A 157 5.70 -2.02 27.44
CA GLY A 157 6.14 -1.71 28.80
C GLY A 157 7.36 -0.80 28.87
N CYS A 158 7.59 0.07 27.87
CA CYS A 158 8.66 1.05 27.95
C CYS A 158 8.29 2.16 28.95
N GLY A 159 9.25 2.62 29.76
CA GLY A 159 9.00 3.63 30.78
C GLY A 159 8.75 5.03 30.23
N ARG A 160 8.99 5.27 28.94
CA ARG A 160 8.58 6.49 28.24
C ARG A 160 7.81 6.16 26.96
N GLU A 161 8.43 6.24 25.78
CA GLU A 161 7.81 5.86 24.52
C GLU A 161 8.31 4.50 24.02
N GLY A 162 7.46 3.79 23.26
CA GLY A 162 7.90 2.64 22.49
C GLY A 162 8.91 3.05 21.42
N ILE A 163 8.51 3.97 20.53
CA ILE A 163 9.39 4.54 19.48
C ILE A 163 9.44 6.06 19.59
N PHE A 164 10.63 6.64 19.47
CA PHE A 164 10.85 8.07 19.35
C PHE A 164 11.57 8.40 18.04
N VAL A 165 10.93 9.21 17.19
CA VAL A 165 11.40 9.59 15.86
C VAL A 165 11.64 11.09 15.80
N THR A 166 12.83 11.50 15.36
CA THR A 166 13.25 12.90 15.40
C THR A 166 14.23 13.28 14.29
N GLY A 167 14.64 14.56 14.28
CA GLY A 167 15.46 15.14 13.22
C GLY A 167 14.69 15.20 11.91
N GLU A 168 15.28 14.64 10.84
CA GLU A 168 14.69 14.50 9.51
C GLU A 168 14.37 13.03 9.18
N ALA A 169 14.26 12.17 10.19
CA ALA A 169 14.03 10.74 9.99
C ALA A 169 12.73 10.47 9.22
N THR A 170 12.74 9.43 8.38
CA THR A 170 11.58 8.99 7.59
C THR A 170 11.36 7.47 7.68
N PRO A 171 11.14 6.91 8.89
CA PRO A 171 11.01 5.47 9.05
C PRO A 171 9.68 4.92 8.52
N THR A 172 9.66 3.62 8.24
CA THR A 172 8.45 2.83 8.01
C THR A 172 8.18 1.92 9.21
N ILE A 173 7.03 2.10 9.84
CA ILE A 173 6.53 1.28 10.95
C ILE A 173 5.37 0.43 10.44
N LEU A 174 5.54 -0.89 10.38
CA LEU A 174 4.60 -1.79 9.70
C LEU A 174 4.21 -2.97 10.57
N ASN A 175 2.91 -3.24 10.74
CA ASN A 175 2.43 -4.42 11.48
C ASN A 175 2.99 -4.53 12.91
N CYS A 176 3.27 -3.40 13.56
CA CYS A 176 3.84 -3.36 14.90
C CYS A 176 2.75 -3.20 15.95
N TRP A 177 2.97 -3.73 17.16
CA TRP A 177 2.11 -3.50 18.32
C TRP A 177 2.86 -2.68 19.35
N LEU A 178 2.34 -1.50 19.67
CA LEU A 178 2.92 -0.58 20.64
C LEU A 178 1.98 -0.51 21.85
N LEU A 179 2.36 -1.21 22.91
CA LEU A 179 1.47 -1.61 23.99
C LEU A 179 1.97 -1.09 25.34
N GLN A 180 1.07 -0.59 26.19
CA GLN A 180 1.37 -0.36 27.61
C GLN A 180 2.62 0.51 27.88
N ASN A 181 2.95 1.45 26.99
CA ASN A 181 4.06 2.37 27.20
C ASN A 181 3.60 3.55 28.06
N ARG A 182 4.41 3.94 29.03
CA ARG A 182 4.01 4.90 30.09
C ARG A 182 3.71 6.31 29.57
N ALA A 183 4.32 6.72 28.46
CA ALA A 183 4.06 7.99 27.80
C ALA A 183 3.35 7.81 26.45
N SER A 184 4.07 7.47 25.39
CA SER A 184 3.47 7.32 24.06
C SER A 184 3.75 5.96 23.45
N GLY A 185 2.86 5.41 22.64
CA GLY A 185 3.24 4.28 21.78
C GLY A 185 4.36 4.73 20.84
N ILE A 186 4.12 5.79 20.07
CA ILE A 186 5.14 6.45 19.24
C ILE A 186 5.08 7.97 19.36
N ALA A 187 6.24 8.62 19.25
CA ALA A 187 6.36 10.07 19.14
C ALA A 187 7.17 10.49 17.90
N PHE A 188 6.66 11.45 17.13
CA PHE A 188 7.42 12.16 16.09
C PHE A 188 7.58 13.63 16.47
N THR A 189 8.77 14.18 16.25
CA THR A 189 9.08 15.58 16.52
C THR A 189 10.07 16.14 15.50
N ARG A 190 10.41 17.43 15.60
CA ARG A 190 11.21 18.17 14.62
C ARG A 190 10.60 18.08 13.21
N TYR A 191 11.37 17.66 12.21
CA TYR A 191 10.96 17.53 10.82
C TYR A 191 10.71 16.06 10.43
N ALA A 192 10.55 15.18 11.43
CA ALA A 192 10.39 13.76 11.19
C ALA A 192 9.14 13.48 10.35
N LYS A 193 9.33 12.68 9.30
CA LYS A 193 8.27 12.15 8.44
C LYS A 193 8.29 10.63 8.55
N GLY A 194 7.63 9.94 7.65
CA GLY A 194 7.61 8.49 7.61
C GLY A 194 6.19 7.95 7.60
N GLU A 195 6.06 6.65 7.81
CA GLU A 195 4.80 5.94 7.64
C GLU A 195 4.53 5.02 8.83
N ILE A 196 3.28 5.01 9.28
CA ILE A 196 2.75 4.04 10.22
C ILE A 196 1.63 3.29 9.50
N GLN A 197 1.79 1.98 9.37
CA GLN A 197 0.87 1.13 8.62
C GLN A 197 0.47 -0.11 9.42
N ARG A 198 -0.81 -0.45 9.41
CA ARG A 198 -1.33 -1.75 9.89
C ARG A 198 -0.89 -2.11 11.30
N SER A 199 -0.67 -1.08 12.12
CA SER A 199 -0.10 -1.22 13.45
C SER A 199 -1.19 -1.03 14.50
N LEU A 200 -0.92 -1.53 15.71
CA LEU A 200 -1.82 -1.42 16.86
C LEU A 200 -1.16 -0.58 17.95
N PHE A 201 -1.87 0.43 18.43
CA PHE A 201 -1.49 1.28 19.56
C PHE A 201 -2.53 1.10 20.66
N CYS A 202 -2.17 0.40 21.72
CA CYS A 202 -3.14 -0.01 22.74
C CYS A 202 -2.60 0.17 24.16
N GLN A 203 -3.45 0.63 25.09
CA GLN A 203 -3.13 0.78 26.51
C GLN A 203 -1.94 1.70 26.83
N ASN A 204 -1.61 2.64 25.94
CA ASN A 204 -0.63 3.67 26.22
C ASN A 204 -1.31 4.89 26.85
N ARG A 205 -0.54 5.78 27.48
CA ARG A 205 -1.08 7.10 27.85
C ARG A 205 -1.46 7.89 26.59
N PHE A 206 -0.57 7.97 25.61
CA PHE A 206 -0.87 8.53 24.30
C PHE A 206 -0.59 7.46 23.23
N GLY A 207 -1.51 7.20 22.31
CA GLY A 207 -1.23 6.26 21.22
C GLY A 207 -0.12 6.80 20.32
N VAL A 208 -0.40 7.91 19.64
CA VAL A 208 0.54 8.61 18.75
C VAL A 208 0.67 10.09 19.15
N THR A 209 1.90 10.58 19.32
CA THR A 209 2.18 11.98 19.64
C THR A 209 3.01 12.65 18.55
N LEU A 210 2.54 13.77 17.99
CA LEU A 210 3.26 14.53 16.97
C LEU A 210 3.48 15.99 17.43
N SER A 211 4.68 16.52 17.19
CA SER A 211 5.05 17.90 17.57
C SER A 211 5.92 18.57 16.51
N ASP A 212 6.22 19.86 16.72
CA ASP A 212 7.02 20.70 15.83
C ASP A 212 6.48 20.70 14.38
N PHE A 213 7.22 20.16 13.41
CA PHE A 213 6.85 20.10 11.99
C PHE A 213 6.65 18.67 11.50
N ALA A 214 6.48 17.71 12.41
CA ALA A 214 6.35 16.31 12.06
C ALA A 214 5.16 16.08 11.11
N SER A 215 5.36 15.28 10.07
CA SER A 215 4.35 15.02 9.03
C SER A 215 4.33 13.57 8.55
N PRO A 216 4.11 12.58 9.42
CA PRO A 216 3.98 11.20 9.01
C PRO A 216 2.64 10.92 8.32
N ILE A 217 2.60 9.85 7.54
CA ILE A 217 1.37 9.24 7.03
C ILE A 217 0.97 8.12 7.99
N VAL A 218 -0.27 8.14 8.46
CA VAL A 218 -0.84 7.07 9.31
C VAL A 218 -1.96 6.41 8.53
N TYR A 219 -1.81 5.11 8.25
CA TYR A 219 -2.68 4.37 7.37
C TYR A 219 -3.08 3.02 7.97
N GLN A 220 -4.36 2.64 7.86
CA GLN A 220 -4.88 1.33 8.30
C GLN A 220 -4.43 0.93 9.71
N THR A 221 -4.31 1.90 10.62
CA THR A 221 -3.76 1.69 11.96
C THR A 221 -4.87 1.73 12.99
N GLU A 222 -4.76 0.86 13.99
CA GLU A 222 -5.67 0.80 15.13
C GLU A 222 -5.06 1.53 16.33
N ILE A 223 -5.78 2.51 16.86
CA ILE A 223 -5.38 3.34 18.01
C ILE A 223 -6.52 3.28 19.02
N THR A 224 -6.46 2.28 19.91
CA THR A 224 -7.56 1.94 20.81
C THR A 224 -7.14 1.82 22.26
N ASP A 225 -8.08 2.01 23.19
CA ASP A 225 -7.85 1.76 24.62
C ASP A 225 -6.68 2.55 25.23
N ASN A 226 -6.30 3.68 24.64
CA ASN A 226 -5.30 4.59 25.20
C ASN A 226 -5.98 5.64 26.10
N GLN A 227 -5.20 6.40 26.89
CA GLN A 227 -5.76 7.55 27.59
C GLN A 227 -6.18 8.65 26.59
N VAL A 228 -5.35 8.93 25.59
CA VAL A 228 -5.72 9.72 24.41
C VAL A 228 -5.20 9.00 23.18
N GLY A 229 -6.00 8.89 22.12
CA GLY A 229 -5.59 8.19 20.90
C GLY A 229 -4.41 8.88 20.22
N MET A 230 -4.61 10.13 19.78
CA MET A 230 -3.59 10.93 19.09
C MET A 230 -3.51 12.34 19.64
N VAL A 231 -2.28 12.85 19.81
CA VAL A 231 -2.01 14.22 20.25
C VAL A 231 -1.14 14.93 19.22
N LEU A 232 -1.65 16.03 18.66
CA LEU A 232 -0.96 16.86 17.68
C LEU A 232 -0.64 18.23 18.26
N SER A 233 0.58 18.70 18.07
CA SER A 233 1.04 20.00 18.55
C SER A 233 2.04 20.65 17.59
N GLY A 234 2.50 21.86 17.92
CA GLY A 234 3.40 22.63 17.04
C GLY A 234 2.68 23.06 15.76
N ALA A 235 3.35 22.87 14.63
CA ALA A 235 2.85 23.03 13.27
C ALA A 235 2.86 21.68 12.51
N SER A 236 2.65 20.57 13.24
CA SER A 236 2.64 19.21 12.67
C SER A 236 1.53 19.03 11.63
N ARG A 237 1.79 18.23 10.59
CA ARG A 237 0.89 18.06 9.44
C ARG A 237 0.77 16.58 9.01
N PRO A 238 0.25 15.69 9.88
CA PRO A 238 0.07 14.31 9.50
C PRO A 238 -1.03 14.13 8.46
N VAL A 239 -0.94 13.03 7.70
CA VAL A 239 -2.02 12.56 6.82
C VAL A 239 -2.62 11.31 7.43
N LEU A 240 -3.92 11.34 7.77
CA LEU A 240 -4.62 10.22 8.39
C LEU A 240 -5.58 9.59 7.39
N ARG A 241 -5.38 8.30 7.07
CA ARG A 241 -6.23 7.54 6.16
C ARG A 241 -6.62 6.17 6.72
N GLU A 242 -7.90 5.81 6.63
CA GLU A 242 -8.40 4.46 6.98
C GLU A 242 -8.02 3.96 8.38
N ASN A 243 -7.84 4.87 9.34
CA ASN A 243 -7.45 4.48 10.71
C ASN A 243 -8.68 4.23 11.58
N ARG A 244 -8.55 3.31 12.53
CA ARG A 244 -9.54 3.10 13.60
C ARG A 244 -9.03 3.73 14.88
N ILE A 245 -9.61 4.88 15.27
CA ILE A 245 -9.27 5.62 16.48
C ILE A 245 -10.47 5.52 17.42
N ALA A 246 -10.53 4.49 18.23
CA ALA A 246 -11.75 4.12 18.94
C ALA A 246 -11.50 3.60 20.36
N ALA A 247 -12.52 3.65 21.22
CA ALA A 247 -12.43 3.12 22.59
C ALA A 247 -11.30 3.73 23.45
N ASN A 248 -10.81 4.94 23.13
CA ASN A 248 -9.86 5.63 23.98
C ASN A 248 -10.61 6.25 25.16
N THR A 249 -10.02 6.20 26.36
CA THR A 249 -10.72 6.63 27.59
C THR A 249 -10.92 8.15 27.67
N GLY A 250 -10.07 8.94 27.01
CA GLY A 250 -10.22 10.39 26.79
C GLY A 250 -10.58 10.71 25.34
N GLU A 251 -9.93 11.72 24.75
CA GLU A 251 -10.18 12.08 23.35
C GLU A 251 -9.55 11.10 22.34
N GLY A 252 -10.20 10.94 21.18
CA GLY A 252 -9.65 10.18 20.05
C GLY A 252 -8.47 10.91 19.41
N LEU A 253 -8.69 12.15 18.95
CA LEU A 253 -7.67 13.04 18.37
C LEU A 253 -7.74 14.43 19.02
N VAL A 254 -6.62 14.92 19.55
CA VAL A 254 -6.50 16.28 20.09
C VAL A 254 -5.50 17.09 19.27
N ILE A 255 -5.91 18.30 18.89
CA ILE A 255 -5.13 19.20 18.05
C ILE A 255 -4.84 20.48 18.84
N PHE A 256 -3.56 20.75 19.07
CA PHE A 256 -3.06 21.95 19.74
C PHE A 256 -2.30 22.87 18.77
N SER A 257 -2.16 24.13 19.18
CA SER A 257 -1.32 25.13 18.52
C SER A 257 -1.71 25.34 17.04
N GLN A 258 -0.77 25.14 16.11
CA GLN A 258 -0.94 25.32 14.67
C GLN A 258 -0.93 23.98 13.91
N ALA A 259 -1.14 22.86 14.62
CA ALA A 259 -1.17 21.55 13.97
C ALA A 259 -2.35 21.49 12.99
N MET A 260 -2.09 20.92 11.80
CA MET A 260 -3.07 20.83 10.71
C MET A 260 -3.06 19.40 10.16
N PRO A 261 -3.79 18.46 10.79
CA PRO A 261 -3.97 17.13 10.23
C PRO A 261 -4.79 17.19 8.95
N ASP A 262 -4.38 16.41 7.97
CA ASP A 262 -5.20 16.09 6.81
C ASP A 262 -6.13 14.92 7.18
N LEU A 263 -7.40 15.25 7.44
CA LEU A 263 -8.50 14.31 7.67
C LEU A 263 -9.33 14.07 6.39
N GLY A 264 -8.75 14.29 5.22
CA GLY A 264 -9.38 14.12 3.93
C GLY A 264 -10.10 15.36 3.41
N ASP A 265 -10.30 15.37 2.09
CA ASP A 265 -11.03 16.40 1.36
C ASP A 265 -12.06 15.77 0.39
N ARG A 266 -12.64 16.58 -0.50
CA ARG A 266 -13.68 16.13 -1.45
C ARG A 266 -13.19 15.08 -2.46
N GLN A 267 -11.89 15.06 -2.75
CA GLN A 267 -11.26 14.20 -3.77
C GLN A 267 -10.51 13.02 -3.14
N SER A 268 -9.90 13.25 -1.97
CA SER A 268 -9.22 12.23 -1.17
C SER A 268 -9.93 12.09 0.18
N PRO A 269 -11.00 11.29 0.29
CA PRO A 269 -11.67 11.04 1.58
C PRO A 269 -10.70 10.47 2.62
N GLY A 270 -10.93 10.81 3.88
CA GLY A 270 -10.11 10.37 5.00
C GLY A 270 -10.30 8.88 5.33
N GLY A 271 -11.54 8.37 5.31
CA GLY A 271 -11.83 6.97 5.66
C GLY A 271 -11.58 6.61 7.13
N ASN A 272 -11.28 7.58 8.00
CA ASN A 272 -10.96 7.30 9.40
C ASN A 272 -12.25 7.06 10.21
N TYR A 273 -12.16 6.16 11.17
CA TYR A 273 -13.25 5.76 12.04
C TYR A 273 -12.99 6.23 13.47
N PHE A 274 -13.82 7.14 13.97
CA PHE A 274 -13.78 7.62 15.35
C PHE A 274 -15.05 7.23 16.09
N GLN A 275 -14.97 6.22 16.95
CA GLN A 275 -16.10 5.77 17.76
C GLN A 275 -15.71 5.43 19.18
N ASP A 276 -16.66 5.54 20.10
CA ASP A 276 -16.52 5.11 21.50
C ASP A 276 -15.32 5.73 22.25
N ASN A 277 -14.84 6.89 21.80
CA ASN A 277 -13.87 7.67 22.56
C ASN A 277 -14.61 8.45 23.65
N GLY A 278 -13.99 8.57 24.83
CA GLY A 278 -14.61 9.14 26.02
C GLY A 278 -15.12 10.57 25.83
N ASP A 279 -14.22 11.55 25.86
CA ASP A 279 -14.62 12.96 25.90
C ASP A 279 -15.09 13.47 24.52
N PHE A 280 -14.25 13.30 23.50
CA PHE A 280 -14.50 13.74 22.12
C PHE A 280 -13.81 12.79 21.14
N ALA A 281 -14.45 12.52 20.00
CA ALA A 281 -13.79 11.89 18.85
C ALA A 281 -12.64 12.76 18.35
N ILE A 282 -12.91 14.06 18.16
CA ILE A 282 -11.90 15.04 17.75
C ILE A 282 -12.09 16.32 18.54
N ARG A 283 -10.99 16.82 19.14
CA ARG A 283 -10.96 18.11 19.82
C ARG A 283 -9.87 18.99 19.22
N ASN A 284 -10.29 20.01 18.48
CA ASN A 284 -9.42 21.09 18.01
C ASN A 284 -9.38 22.24 19.03
N VAL A 285 -8.26 22.38 19.72
CA VAL A 285 -7.99 23.48 20.65
C VAL A 285 -7.32 24.66 19.93
N GLY A 286 -6.76 24.44 18.75
CA GLY A 286 -6.15 25.47 17.91
C GLY A 286 -7.19 26.40 17.28
N ALA A 287 -6.71 27.55 16.80
CA ALA A 287 -7.54 28.53 16.09
C ALA A 287 -7.76 28.18 14.60
N GLN A 288 -6.98 27.24 14.06
CA GLN A 288 -7.02 26.88 12.65
C GLN A 288 -8.22 26.01 12.32
N LEU A 289 -8.81 26.24 11.15
CA LEU A 289 -9.91 25.42 10.65
C LEU A 289 -9.35 24.09 10.10
N VAL A 290 -9.81 22.98 10.66
CA VAL A 290 -9.47 21.64 10.16
C VAL A 290 -10.62 21.12 9.31
N ILE A 291 -10.30 20.64 8.10
CA ILE A 291 -11.28 20.05 7.19
C ILE A 291 -11.33 18.54 7.44
N ALA A 292 -12.53 17.99 7.60
CA ALA A 292 -12.76 16.56 7.70
C ALA A 292 -13.76 16.12 6.61
N ALA A 293 -13.32 15.23 5.72
CA ALA A 293 -14.17 14.68 4.66
C ALA A 293 -14.04 13.16 4.59
N GLY A 294 -15.16 12.46 4.45
CA GLY A 294 -15.18 11.00 4.29
C GLY A 294 -14.74 10.20 5.52
N ASN A 295 -14.86 10.75 6.72
CA ASN A 295 -14.58 10.04 7.97
C ASN A 295 -15.89 9.59 8.64
N LEU A 296 -15.87 8.46 9.33
CA LEU A 296 -16.97 7.98 10.14
C LEU A 296 -16.79 8.48 11.58
N LEU A 297 -17.46 9.59 11.90
CA LEU A 297 -17.51 10.15 13.24
C LEU A 297 -18.85 10.84 13.49
N HIS A 298 -19.23 10.93 14.77
CA HIS A 298 -20.46 11.61 15.15
C HIS A 298 -20.22 13.13 15.27
N PRO A 299 -20.99 14.02 14.61
CA PRO A 299 -20.73 15.46 14.67
C PRO A 299 -20.77 16.05 16.09
N LEU A 300 -21.61 15.50 16.98
CA LEU A 300 -21.67 15.96 18.38
C LEU A 300 -20.46 15.52 19.23
N SER A 301 -19.67 14.56 18.78
CA SER A 301 -18.43 14.16 19.47
C SER A 301 -17.23 14.98 19.00
N VAL A 302 -17.46 16.10 18.30
CA VAL A 302 -16.41 17.01 17.84
C VAL A 302 -16.48 18.35 18.55
N ARG A 303 -15.32 18.89 18.91
CA ARG A 303 -15.19 20.20 19.54
C ARG A 303 -14.10 21.03 18.88
N GLY A 304 -14.37 22.32 18.66
CA GLY A 304 -13.43 23.26 18.06
C GLY A 304 -13.69 23.54 16.58
N ALA A 305 -12.79 24.29 15.94
CA ALA A 305 -12.93 24.73 14.55
C ALA A 305 -12.69 23.57 13.57
N ILE A 306 -13.74 22.79 13.29
CA ILE A 306 -13.71 21.67 12.34
C ILE A 306 -14.86 21.82 11.34
N GLU A 307 -14.54 21.81 10.04
CA GLU A 307 -15.50 21.85 8.94
C GLU A 307 -15.71 20.44 8.37
N PHE A 308 -16.95 19.96 8.41
CA PHE A 308 -17.35 18.72 7.75
C PHE A 308 -17.66 18.99 6.28
N ARG A 309 -16.92 18.34 5.38
CA ARG A 309 -17.20 18.42 3.94
C ARG A 309 -17.85 17.14 3.47
N ALA A 310 -19.03 17.30 2.87
CA ALA A 310 -19.70 16.22 2.15
C ALA A 310 -18.83 15.78 0.96
N LEU A 311 -18.77 14.46 0.76
CA LEU A 311 -18.25 13.89 -0.48
C LEU A 311 -19.20 14.32 -1.60
N GLN A 312 -18.66 14.78 -2.73
CA GLN A 312 -19.50 14.90 -3.91
C GLN A 312 -19.87 13.48 -4.34
N PRO A 313 -21.14 13.21 -4.71
CA PRO A 313 -21.42 12.03 -5.49
C PRO A 313 -20.52 12.08 -6.71
N VAL A 314 -19.81 10.99 -6.99
CA VAL A 314 -19.13 10.82 -8.27
C VAL A 314 -20.20 11.08 -9.33
N GLN A 315 -20.05 12.15 -10.10
CA GLN A 315 -20.83 12.34 -11.31
C GLN A 315 -20.32 11.27 -12.27
N THR A 316 -20.87 10.07 -12.17
CA THR A 316 -20.90 9.15 -13.30
C THR A 316 -21.75 9.87 -14.34
N GLY A 317 -21.13 10.58 -15.27
CA GLY A 317 -21.86 11.08 -16.44
C GLY A 317 -22.68 9.93 -17.01
N GLY A 318 -23.97 10.16 -17.27
CA GLY A 318 -24.91 9.11 -17.68
C GLY A 318 -24.36 8.26 -18.80
N TRP A 319 -24.28 6.95 -18.55
CA TRP A 319 -23.94 5.94 -19.55
C TRP A 319 -25.26 5.41 -20.09
N ASP A 320 -25.76 6.05 -21.15
CA ASP A 320 -26.94 5.60 -21.85
C ASP A 320 -26.56 4.35 -22.66
N ALA A 321 -27.12 3.20 -22.27
CA ALA A 321 -26.75 1.86 -22.72
C ALA A 321 -27.08 1.51 -24.20
N GLU A 322 -27.31 2.50 -25.07
CA GLU A 322 -27.62 2.29 -26.50
C GLU A 322 -26.58 2.87 -27.47
N SER A 323 -25.46 3.43 -26.99
CA SER A 323 -24.46 4.07 -27.88
C SER A 323 -23.30 3.15 -28.32
N PHE A 324 -23.32 1.85 -28.01
CA PHE A 324 -22.20 0.92 -28.27
C PHE A 324 -22.45 -0.09 -29.41
N THR A 325 -23.18 0.30 -30.46
CA THR A 325 -23.19 -0.48 -31.70
C THR A 325 -22.90 0.41 -32.92
N ALA A 326 -21.82 0.06 -33.63
CA ALA A 326 -21.13 0.79 -34.71
C ALA A 326 -20.30 1.98 -34.21
N ILE A 327 -18.98 2.06 -34.39
CA ILE A 327 -18.18 1.83 -35.58
C ILE A 327 -16.73 1.54 -35.14
N VAL A 328 -16.13 0.40 -35.53
CA VAL A 328 -14.76 0.32 -36.09
C VAL A 328 -14.66 -1.00 -36.88
N GLN A 329 -14.75 -0.91 -38.21
CA GLN A 329 -13.99 -1.80 -39.09
C GLN A 329 -12.64 -1.13 -39.39
N PRO A 330 -11.54 -1.88 -39.55
CA PRO A 330 -10.27 -1.31 -39.98
C PRO A 330 -10.36 -0.98 -41.47
N GLN A 331 -10.47 0.30 -41.82
CA GLN A 331 -10.24 0.72 -43.21
C GLN A 331 -8.80 1.20 -43.37
N SER A 332 -8.00 0.32 -43.94
CA SER A 332 -6.75 0.65 -44.61
C SER A 332 -7.04 1.60 -45.79
N ARG A 333 -6.42 2.77 -45.78
CA ARG A 333 -6.16 3.55 -47.00
C ARG A 333 -4.67 3.78 -47.14
N LEU A 334 -4.05 2.94 -47.97
CA LEU A 334 -2.85 3.31 -48.70
C LEU A 334 -3.27 4.30 -49.80
N THR A 335 -2.74 5.51 -49.75
CA THR A 335 -2.49 6.30 -50.96
C THR A 335 -1.11 6.92 -50.86
N SER A 336 -0.25 6.48 -51.77
CA SER A 336 1.05 7.05 -52.09
C SER A 336 0.88 8.38 -52.83
N ASP A 337 1.54 9.45 -52.37
CA ASP A 337 2.29 10.33 -53.26
C ASP A 337 3.41 11.08 -52.50
N PRO A 338 4.61 11.26 -53.09
CA PRO A 338 5.80 11.74 -52.42
C PRO A 338 5.94 13.25 -52.62
N THR A 339 5.93 14.01 -51.53
CA THR A 339 6.61 15.30 -51.51
C THR A 339 7.35 15.44 -50.20
N ALA A 340 8.67 15.37 -50.29
CA ALA A 340 9.60 15.53 -49.19
C ALA A 340 9.38 16.89 -48.51
N ILE A 341 9.04 16.85 -47.23
CA ILE A 341 9.24 17.96 -46.29
C ILE A 341 10.28 17.45 -45.30
N ASN A 342 11.45 18.09 -45.29
CA ASN A 342 12.54 17.82 -44.36
C ASN A 342 12.03 17.73 -42.92
N LEU A 343 12.28 16.61 -42.24
CA LEU A 343 12.16 16.54 -40.79
C LEU A 343 13.10 17.58 -40.16
N PRO A 344 12.70 18.28 -39.07
CA PRO A 344 13.65 19.05 -38.29
C PRO A 344 14.78 18.11 -37.84
N GLU A 345 16.03 18.52 -38.06
CA GLU A 345 17.21 17.75 -37.64
C GLU A 345 17.06 17.40 -36.14
N THR A 346 17.01 16.11 -35.83
CA THR A 346 16.96 15.63 -34.44
C THR A 346 18.11 16.26 -33.65
N PRO A 347 17.86 16.94 -32.51
CA PRO A 347 18.92 17.53 -31.70
C PRO A 347 19.97 16.48 -31.32
N PRO A 348 21.28 16.77 -31.45
CA PRO A 348 22.34 15.77 -31.24
C PRO A 348 22.32 15.14 -29.84
N ASP A 349 21.90 15.90 -28.83
CA ASP A 349 21.80 15.49 -27.43
C ASP A 349 20.54 14.67 -27.11
N LEU A 350 19.62 14.49 -28.06
CA LEU A 350 18.42 13.67 -27.90
C LEU A 350 18.50 12.31 -28.60
N VAL A 351 19.50 12.05 -29.44
CA VAL A 351 19.57 10.84 -30.31
C VAL A 351 19.41 9.53 -29.53
N ASN A 352 19.90 9.47 -28.29
CA ASN A 352 19.77 8.31 -27.39
C ASN A 352 19.03 8.65 -26.08
N HIS A 353 18.31 9.76 -26.04
CA HIS A 353 17.65 10.22 -24.83
C HIS A 353 16.22 9.66 -24.76
N TRP A 354 15.81 9.15 -23.60
CA TRP A 354 14.49 8.51 -23.39
C TRP A 354 13.30 9.43 -23.75
N SER A 355 13.50 10.75 -23.68
CA SER A 355 12.46 11.74 -23.97
C SER A 355 12.30 12.06 -25.46
N LEU A 356 13.21 11.60 -26.33
CA LEU A 356 13.20 11.86 -27.77
C LEU A 356 11.81 11.70 -28.43
N PRO A 357 11.07 10.59 -28.26
CA PRO A 357 9.80 10.39 -28.96
C PRO A 357 8.71 11.40 -28.58
N PHE A 358 8.84 12.06 -27.43
CA PHE A 358 7.89 13.06 -26.93
C PHE A 358 8.35 14.49 -27.26
N VAL A 359 9.64 14.75 -27.09
CA VAL A 359 10.23 16.08 -27.30
C VAL A 359 10.10 16.51 -28.76
N LEU A 360 10.20 15.59 -29.73
CA LEU A 360 10.01 15.93 -31.15
C LEU A 360 8.64 16.57 -31.42
N THR A 361 7.56 16.09 -30.81
CA THR A 361 6.22 16.67 -30.95
C THR A 361 6.14 18.05 -30.29
N ILE A 362 6.80 18.23 -29.14
CA ILE A 362 6.86 19.52 -28.44
C ILE A 362 7.64 20.57 -29.24
N LEU A 363 8.71 20.16 -29.94
CA LEU A 363 9.50 21.00 -30.83
C LEU A 363 8.71 21.37 -32.10
N ASP A 364 8.06 20.40 -32.73
CA ASP A 364 7.24 20.61 -33.94
C ASP A 364 6.10 21.61 -33.68
N ARG A 365 5.45 21.51 -32.52
CA ARG A 365 4.42 22.45 -32.07
C ARG A 365 4.95 23.78 -31.57
N ARG A 366 6.28 23.97 -31.57
CA ARG A 366 6.98 25.16 -31.09
C ARG A 366 6.62 25.53 -29.64
N ILE A 367 6.27 24.54 -28.82
CA ILE A 367 5.94 24.75 -27.40
C ILE A 367 7.23 25.02 -26.61
N MET A 368 8.26 24.20 -26.86
CA MET A 368 9.64 24.41 -26.43
C MET A 368 10.56 24.48 -27.67
N GLY A 369 11.76 25.04 -27.50
CA GLY A 369 12.76 25.15 -28.57
C GLY A 369 14.14 24.67 -28.14
N CYS A 370 15.04 24.50 -29.12
CA CYS A 370 16.46 24.21 -28.92
C CYS A 370 17.27 25.49 -28.68
N PHE A 371 18.46 25.35 -28.12
CA PHE A 371 19.41 26.43 -27.90
C PHE A 371 20.18 26.80 -29.19
N ALA A 372 20.95 27.89 -29.14
CA ALA A 372 21.71 28.42 -30.28
C ALA A 372 22.68 27.40 -30.91
N ASP A 373 23.16 26.46 -30.11
CA ASP A 373 24.05 25.37 -30.48
C ASP A 373 23.32 24.15 -31.07
N ARG A 374 22.01 24.27 -31.33
CA ARG A 374 21.11 23.21 -31.81
C ARG A 374 20.88 22.05 -30.82
N THR A 375 21.23 22.22 -29.55
CA THR A 375 20.95 21.23 -28.49
C THR A 375 19.61 21.51 -27.80
N PHE A 376 18.96 20.48 -27.26
CA PHE A 376 17.74 20.64 -26.46
C PHE A 376 18.01 20.85 -24.96
N GLN A 377 19.14 20.35 -24.46
CA GLN A 377 19.58 20.24 -23.07
C GLN A 377 18.53 19.56 -22.16
N PRO A 378 18.28 18.25 -22.34
CA PRO A 378 17.19 17.54 -21.67
C PRO A 378 17.27 17.56 -20.13
N ASP A 379 18.47 17.47 -19.56
CA ASP A 379 18.68 17.39 -18.10
C ASP A 379 18.74 18.75 -17.39
N ARG A 380 18.67 19.85 -18.14
CA ARG A 380 18.78 21.19 -17.56
C ARG A 380 17.52 21.50 -16.72
N PRO A 381 17.67 21.97 -15.47
CA PRO A 381 16.53 22.38 -14.64
C PRO A 381 15.70 23.50 -15.26
N VAL A 382 14.40 23.48 -15.01
CA VAL A 382 13.46 24.51 -15.45
C VAL A 382 13.12 25.46 -14.31
N SER A 383 13.19 26.76 -14.58
CA SER A 383 12.77 27.81 -13.65
C SER A 383 11.24 28.02 -13.64
N ARG A 384 10.72 28.64 -12.58
CA ARG A 384 9.30 28.99 -12.44
C ARG A 384 8.78 29.83 -13.62
N ALA A 385 9.57 30.80 -14.09
CA ALA A 385 9.21 31.62 -15.25
C ALA A 385 9.16 30.83 -16.56
N GLN A 386 10.12 29.92 -16.76
CA GLN A 386 10.12 29.05 -17.94
C GLN A 386 8.93 28.09 -17.93
N PHE A 387 8.59 27.51 -16.77
CA PHE A 387 7.39 26.68 -16.64
C PHE A 387 6.13 27.46 -17.02
N ALA A 388 5.96 28.67 -16.48
CA ALA A 388 4.83 29.55 -16.79
C ALA A 388 4.72 29.84 -18.30
N ALA A 389 5.84 30.11 -18.98
CA ALA A 389 5.85 30.36 -20.42
C ALA A 389 5.48 29.11 -21.24
N VAL A 390 5.95 27.92 -20.81
CA VAL A 390 5.66 26.65 -21.50
C VAL A 390 4.18 26.32 -21.40
N VAL A 391 3.57 26.38 -20.22
CA VAL A 391 2.13 26.06 -20.04
C VAL A 391 1.23 27.08 -20.76
N VAL A 392 1.60 28.36 -20.75
CA VAL A 392 0.92 29.42 -21.52
C VAL A 392 0.95 29.10 -23.02
N ARG A 393 2.11 28.74 -23.56
CA ARG A 393 2.25 28.45 -24.99
C ARG A 393 1.53 27.16 -25.39
N ALA A 394 1.54 26.15 -24.52
CA ALA A 394 0.88 24.88 -24.75
C ALA A 394 -0.65 25.01 -24.75
N PHE A 395 -1.23 25.73 -23.78
CA PHE A 395 -2.67 25.63 -23.48
C PHE A 395 -3.50 26.90 -23.75
N GLN A 396 -2.94 27.92 -24.41
CA GLN A 396 -3.73 29.09 -24.84
C GLN A 396 -4.49 28.90 -26.16
N GLN A 397 -4.19 27.86 -26.93
CA GLN A 397 -4.74 27.72 -28.28
C GLN A 397 -6.22 27.28 -28.32
N SER A 398 -6.79 26.88 -27.17
CA SER A 398 -8.19 26.44 -27.05
C SER A 398 -9.24 27.55 -27.22
N ASP A 399 -8.84 28.82 -27.30
CA ASP A 399 -9.73 29.99 -27.47
C ASP A 399 -9.73 30.60 -28.89
N ARG A 400 -9.18 29.90 -29.90
CA ARG A 400 -9.24 30.38 -31.30
C ARG A 400 -10.62 30.18 -31.92
N SER A 401 -11.53 31.11 -31.67
CA SER A 401 -12.58 31.45 -32.64
C SER A 401 -11.92 31.88 -33.97
N PRO A 402 -12.39 31.42 -35.15
CA PRO A 402 -11.75 31.71 -36.42
C PRO A 402 -12.18 33.10 -36.92
N ASN A 403 -11.63 34.18 -36.35
CA ASN A 403 -11.47 35.47 -37.04
C ASN A 403 -10.81 36.53 -36.14
N ARG A 404 -9.50 36.77 -36.32
CA ARG A 404 -8.94 38.11 -36.56
C ARG A 404 -7.45 38.00 -36.92
N GLY A 405 -7.06 38.82 -37.88
CA GLY A 405 -5.83 38.71 -38.66
C GLY A 405 -4.52 38.80 -37.89
N VAL A 406 -3.51 38.25 -38.56
CA VAL A 406 -2.08 38.19 -38.26
C VAL A 406 -1.46 39.57 -37.95
N ARG A 407 -0.67 39.62 -36.86
CA ARG A 407 0.63 40.34 -36.63
C ARG A 407 0.85 40.37 -35.11
N ASP A 408 1.94 39.91 -34.50
CA ASP A 408 3.32 39.69 -34.92
C ASP A 408 3.85 38.36 -34.33
N VAL A 409 4.51 37.55 -35.14
CA VAL A 409 5.19 36.31 -34.70
C VAL A 409 6.68 36.63 -34.63
N PRO A 410 7.33 36.58 -33.46
CA PRO A 410 8.77 36.79 -33.39
C PRO A 410 9.52 35.63 -34.08
N THR A 411 10.58 35.97 -34.78
CA THR A 411 11.37 35.06 -35.62
C THR A 411 12.39 34.27 -34.79
N GLU A 412 12.83 33.13 -35.33
CA GLU A 412 13.69 32.06 -34.77
C GLU A 412 14.99 32.47 -34.03
N GLN A 413 15.36 33.76 -33.98
CA GLN A 413 16.50 34.26 -33.20
C GLN A 413 16.19 34.50 -31.72
N GLU A 414 14.91 34.54 -31.31
CA GLU A 414 14.51 34.79 -29.91
C GLU A 414 14.36 33.53 -29.05
N ALA A 415 14.42 32.33 -29.66
CA ALA A 415 14.31 31.05 -28.93
C ALA A 415 15.64 30.58 -28.31
N ALA A 416 16.75 31.26 -28.60
CA ALA A 416 18.10 30.76 -28.37
C ALA A 416 19.01 31.68 -27.50
N ALA A 417 18.51 32.78 -26.95
CA ALA A 417 19.32 33.71 -26.16
C ALA A 417 19.48 33.28 -24.67
N PRO A 418 20.60 33.64 -23.99
CA PRO A 418 20.81 33.35 -22.58
C PRO A 418 19.72 34.04 -21.74
N ILE A 419 19.14 33.29 -20.80
CA ILE A 419 18.06 33.76 -19.93
C ILE A 419 18.63 34.76 -18.92
N ALA A 420 18.66 36.02 -19.34
CA ALA A 420 18.71 37.19 -18.51
C ALA A 420 17.70 38.18 -19.13
N SER A 421 16.42 37.95 -18.84
CA SER A 421 15.21 38.74 -19.19
C SER A 421 15.18 39.43 -20.57
N PRO A 422 14.30 38.98 -21.47
CA PRO A 422 13.13 39.82 -21.73
C PRO A 422 11.88 38.95 -22.04
N PHE A 423 10.93 38.86 -21.12
CA PHE A 423 9.62 38.25 -21.41
C PHE A 423 8.53 39.34 -21.39
N PRO A 424 7.59 39.33 -22.35
CA PRO A 424 6.56 40.37 -22.44
C PRO A 424 5.72 40.42 -21.17
N ASP A 425 5.38 41.64 -20.75
CA ASP A 425 4.58 41.91 -19.55
C ASP A 425 3.32 41.03 -19.52
N GLY A 426 3.22 40.14 -18.52
CA GLY A 426 1.98 39.45 -18.18
C GLY A 426 1.93 37.92 -18.38
N VAL A 427 2.97 37.23 -18.87
CA VAL A 427 2.96 35.76 -19.03
C VAL A 427 2.74 35.04 -17.68
N ILE A 428 3.41 35.49 -16.63
CA ILE A 428 3.23 34.95 -15.27
C ILE A 428 1.79 35.19 -14.79
N ALA A 429 1.28 36.41 -14.95
CA ALA A 429 -0.10 36.74 -14.60
C ALA A 429 -1.11 35.94 -15.42
N GLN A 430 -0.76 35.56 -16.65
CA GLN A 430 -1.60 34.73 -17.50
C GLN A 430 -1.57 33.26 -17.08
N ALA A 431 -0.41 32.71 -16.74
CA ALA A 431 -0.30 31.36 -16.17
C ALA A 431 -1.04 31.26 -14.82
N GLU A 432 -1.02 32.33 -14.03
CA GLU A 432 -1.79 32.48 -12.79
C GLU A 432 -3.31 32.50 -13.08
N ARG A 433 -3.77 33.28 -14.05
CA ARG A 433 -5.19 33.28 -14.49
C ARG A 433 -5.66 31.91 -14.99
N LEU A 434 -4.78 31.16 -15.63
CA LEU A 434 -5.05 29.81 -16.12
C LEU A 434 -4.91 28.73 -15.02
N GLY A 435 -4.54 29.10 -13.80
CA GLY A 435 -4.46 28.18 -12.65
C GLY A 435 -3.21 27.28 -12.63
N PHE A 436 -2.21 27.54 -13.48
CA PHE A 436 -0.99 26.72 -13.55
C PHE A 436 0.08 27.14 -12.54
N VAL A 437 0.08 28.39 -12.07
CA VAL A 437 1.07 28.88 -11.10
C VAL A 437 0.40 29.74 -10.03
N GLU A 438 0.89 29.64 -8.80
CA GLU A 438 0.45 30.41 -7.65
C GLU A 438 1.62 31.25 -7.09
N ARG A 439 1.32 32.44 -6.56
CA ARG A 439 2.31 33.28 -5.87
C ARG A 439 2.60 32.71 -4.48
N GLU A 440 3.81 32.92 -4.00
CA GLU A 440 4.16 32.51 -2.64
C GLU A 440 3.42 33.37 -1.60
N ALA A 441 3.39 32.92 -0.35
CA ALA A 441 2.60 33.55 0.72
C ALA A 441 3.01 35.01 1.02
N ASP A 442 4.20 35.43 0.58
CA ASP A 442 4.75 36.78 0.67
C ASP A 442 4.52 37.62 -0.61
N LEU A 443 3.69 37.13 -1.54
CA LEU A 443 3.37 37.73 -2.84
C LEU A 443 4.56 37.82 -3.82
N HIS A 444 5.68 37.16 -3.54
CA HIS A 444 6.80 37.04 -4.47
C HIS A 444 6.62 35.82 -5.40
N PHE A 445 7.00 35.96 -6.67
CA PHE A 445 6.90 34.87 -7.66
C PHE A 445 8.22 34.11 -7.87
N SER A 446 9.36 34.71 -7.51
CA SER A 446 10.71 34.13 -7.61
C SER A 446 11.01 33.48 -8.99
N PRO A 447 10.96 34.26 -10.08
CA PRO A 447 10.92 33.73 -11.46
C PRO A 447 12.10 32.85 -11.86
N GLU A 448 13.30 33.16 -11.36
CA GLU A 448 14.55 32.46 -11.70
C GLU A 448 14.78 31.18 -10.87
N GLN A 449 13.95 30.92 -9.86
CA GLN A 449 14.14 29.76 -8.99
C GLN A 449 13.82 28.46 -9.74
N PRO A 450 14.66 27.41 -9.61
CA PRO A 450 14.34 26.09 -10.12
C PRO A 450 13.03 25.56 -9.51
N LEU A 451 12.14 25.03 -10.36
CA LEU A 451 10.81 24.56 -9.95
C LEU A 451 10.87 23.09 -9.50
N PRO A 452 10.54 22.76 -8.23
CA PRO A 452 10.47 21.37 -7.77
C PRO A 452 9.41 20.56 -8.53
N ARG A 453 9.66 19.26 -8.75
CA ARG A 453 8.73 18.37 -9.45
C ARG A 453 7.33 18.37 -8.86
N TRP A 454 7.21 18.33 -7.52
CA TRP A 454 5.89 18.36 -6.87
C TRP A 454 5.10 19.63 -7.22
N GLN A 455 5.77 20.79 -7.37
CA GLN A 455 5.11 22.05 -7.74
C GLN A 455 4.67 22.05 -9.20
N ALA A 456 5.49 21.52 -10.11
CA ALA A 456 5.11 21.38 -11.51
C ALA A 456 3.87 20.47 -11.66
N ILE A 457 3.81 19.37 -10.91
CA ILE A 457 2.66 18.45 -10.90
C ILE A 457 1.41 19.13 -10.38
N VAL A 458 1.50 19.82 -9.23
CA VAL A 458 0.38 20.60 -8.69
C VAL A 458 -0.12 21.63 -9.71
N GLY A 459 0.80 22.35 -10.37
CA GLY A 459 0.47 23.33 -11.39
C GLY A 459 -0.24 22.73 -12.61
N LEU A 460 0.26 21.61 -13.14
CA LEU A 460 -0.37 20.92 -14.28
C LEU A 460 -1.74 20.35 -13.90
N VAL A 461 -1.86 19.64 -12.78
CA VAL A 461 -3.13 19.05 -12.33
C VAL A 461 -4.19 20.14 -12.11
N ARG A 462 -3.82 21.26 -11.47
CA ARG A 462 -4.73 22.38 -11.23
C ARG A 462 -5.10 23.11 -12.52
N GLY A 463 -4.12 23.53 -13.32
CA GLY A 463 -4.35 24.28 -14.55
C GLY A 463 -5.11 23.49 -15.62
N ARG A 464 -5.08 22.15 -15.53
CA ARG A 464 -5.87 21.25 -16.38
C ARG A 464 -7.20 20.81 -15.75
N GLY A 465 -7.48 21.18 -14.49
CA GLY A 465 -8.70 20.80 -13.79
C GLY A 465 -8.84 19.29 -13.56
N LEU A 466 -7.72 18.55 -13.46
CA LEU A 466 -7.73 17.10 -13.27
C LEU A 466 -8.16 16.73 -11.84
N SER A 467 -8.83 15.59 -11.69
CA SER A 467 -9.29 15.07 -10.40
C SER A 467 -9.40 13.55 -10.41
N GLY A 468 -9.65 12.92 -9.26
CA GLY A 468 -9.86 11.46 -9.14
C GLY A 468 -8.65 10.66 -8.64
N GLY A 469 -7.56 11.33 -8.22
CA GLY A 469 -6.42 10.66 -7.59
C GLY A 469 -6.72 10.14 -6.18
N ARG A 470 -6.30 8.91 -5.88
CA ARG A 470 -6.36 8.30 -4.54
C ARG A 470 -4.95 8.13 -3.96
N ALA A 471 -4.76 8.44 -2.68
CA ALA A 471 -3.45 8.35 -2.03
C ALA A 471 -2.79 6.96 -2.14
N GLU A 472 -3.61 5.90 -2.22
CA GLU A 472 -3.17 4.52 -2.45
C GLU A 472 -2.33 4.35 -3.73
N LEU A 473 -2.55 5.16 -4.76
CA LEU A 473 -1.81 5.12 -6.03
C LEU A 473 -0.35 5.53 -5.86
N LEU A 474 -0.02 6.27 -4.80
CA LEU A 474 1.36 6.71 -4.52
C LEU A 474 2.26 5.57 -4.05
N ARG A 475 1.71 4.38 -3.79
CA ARG A 475 2.49 3.17 -3.46
C ARG A 475 3.49 2.79 -4.55
N ILE A 476 3.26 3.23 -5.79
CA ILE A 476 4.21 3.06 -6.89
C ILE A 476 5.56 3.74 -6.60
N PHE A 477 5.58 4.83 -5.82
CA PHE A 477 6.80 5.56 -5.49
C PHE A 477 7.44 5.07 -4.19
N ARG A 478 8.73 4.74 -4.27
CA ARG A 478 9.56 4.39 -3.10
C ARG A 478 9.81 5.59 -2.19
N ASP A 479 9.91 6.78 -2.78
CA ASP A 479 10.15 8.06 -2.10
C ASP A 479 8.87 8.85 -1.84
N ARG A 480 7.71 8.18 -1.81
CA ARG A 480 6.41 8.82 -1.53
C ARG A 480 6.37 9.56 -0.18
N ALA A 481 7.16 9.15 0.80
CA ALA A 481 7.29 9.83 2.09
C ALA A 481 7.94 11.23 1.98
N GLU A 482 8.67 11.50 0.89
CA GLU A 482 9.22 12.83 0.61
C GLU A 482 8.18 13.79 0.02
N ILE A 483 7.07 13.27 -0.51
CA ILE A 483 6.01 14.07 -1.13
C ILE A 483 5.41 15.01 -0.07
N PRO A 484 5.47 16.34 -0.29
CA PRO A 484 4.83 17.28 0.63
C PRO A 484 3.34 16.99 0.74
N SER A 485 2.77 17.07 1.95
CA SER A 485 1.35 16.76 2.19
C SER A 485 0.40 17.54 1.27
N ILE A 486 0.73 18.81 0.98
CA ILE A 486 -0.03 19.66 0.04
C ILE A 486 -0.05 19.12 -1.40
N ALA A 487 0.90 18.26 -1.78
CA ALA A 487 1.05 17.72 -3.12
C ALA A 487 0.50 16.29 -3.25
N VAL A 488 0.18 15.59 -2.15
CA VAL A 488 -0.25 14.18 -2.16
C VAL A 488 -1.42 13.94 -3.12
N SER A 489 -2.48 14.74 -3.01
CA SER A 489 -3.66 14.61 -3.87
C SER A 489 -3.35 14.89 -5.35
N ALA A 490 -2.52 15.91 -5.62
CA ALA A 490 -2.14 16.27 -6.98
C ALA A 490 -1.25 15.20 -7.63
N VAL A 491 -0.26 14.67 -6.91
CA VAL A 491 0.59 13.59 -7.42
C VAL A 491 -0.23 12.33 -7.66
N ALA A 492 -1.14 11.97 -6.74
CA ALA A 492 -2.02 10.83 -6.94
C ALA A 492 -2.92 10.99 -8.17
N THR A 493 -3.39 12.21 -8.41
CA THR A 493 -4.18 12.55 -9.60
C THR A 493 -3.35 12.46 -10.87
N ALA A 494 -2.11 12.94 -10.85
CA ALA A 494 -1.21 12.83 -11.99
C ALA A 494 -0.90 11.37 -12.35
N VAL A 495 -0.75 10.48 -11.36
CA VAL A 495 -0.62 9.03 -11.58
C VAL A 495 -1.91 8.43 -12.15
N ALA A 496 -3.07 8.78 -11.59
CA ALA A 496 -4.37 8.28 -12.07
C ALA A 496 -4.62 8.59 -13.55
N HIS A 497 -4.15 9.76 -14.01
CA HIS A 497 -4.28 10.23 -15.40
C HIS A 497 -3.07 9.90 -16.28
N GLN A 498 -2.13 9.06 -15.81
CA GLN A 498 -0.92 8.68 -16.56
C GLN A 498 -0.09 9.90 -17.06
N LEU A 499 -0.17 11.01 -16.33
CA LEU A 499 0.45 12.29 -16.71
C LEU A 499 1.99 12.22 -16.61
N LEU A 500 2.50 11.40 -15.68
CA LEU A 500 3.91 11.39 -15.33
C LEU A 500 4.67 10.40 -16.22
N ILE A 501 5.68 10.90 -16.91
CA ILE A 501 6.72 10.09 -17.57
C ILE A 501 8.02 10.34 -16.83
N LEU A 502 8.60 9.30 -16.25
CA LEU A 502 9.78 9.38 -15.40
C LEU A 502 10.90 8.46 -15.92
N PRO A 503 12.18 8.84 -15.78
CA PRO A 503 13.31 7.95 -16.06
C PRO A 503 13.27 6.67 -15.21
N GLN A 504 12.78 6.76 -13.97
CA GLN A 504 12.56 5.64 -13.05
C GLN A 504 11.10 5.69 -12.60
N ARG A 505 10.29 4.69 -13.00
CA ARG A 505 8.83 4.70 -12.76
C ARG A 505 8.44 4.72 -11.28
N ASP A 506 9.26 4.13 -10.42
CA ASP A 506 9.01 3.96 -8.98
C ASP A 506 9.72 5.01 -8.12
N ARG A 507 10.24 6.10 -8.72
CA ARG A 507 10.92 7.18 -8.00
C ARG A 507 10.54 8.54 -8.54
N LEU A 508 9.84 9.33 -7.74
CA LEU A 508 9.37 10.66 -8.14
C LEU A 508 10.43 11.76 -7.92
N ALA A 509 11.23 11.62 -6.87
CA ALA A 509 12.14 12.61 -6.32
C ALA A 509 11.48 14.01 -6.26
N PRO A 510 10.42 14.16 -5.45
CA PRO A 510 9.48 15.28 -5.53
C PRO A 510 10.14 16.63 -5.25
N LEU A 511 11.16 16.65 -4.41
CA LEU A 511 11.86 17.86 -3.95
C LEU A 511 12.93 18.36 -4.93
N LEU A 512 13.37 17.54 -5.88
CA LEU A 512 14.35 17.95 -6.88
C LEU A 512 13.70 18.83 -7.97
N PRO A 513 14.46 19.73 -8.61
CA PRO A 513 13.98 20.51 -9.74
C PRO A 513 13.56 19.62 -10.93
N ILE A 514 12.47 20.00 -11.61
CA ILE A 514 12.05 19.36 -12.86
C ILE A 514 13.02 19.70 -14.00
N THR A 515 13.33 18.72 -14.85
CA THR A 515 14.17 18.92 -16.04
C THR A 515 13.36 19.33 -17.26
N ARG A 516 14.03 19.86 -18.30
CA ARG A 516 13.39 20.20 -19.58
C ARG A 516 12.78 18.98 -20.27
N ALA A 517 13.43 17.82 -20.19
CA ALA A 517 12.90 16.58 -20.72
C ALA A 517 11.61 16.15 -20.01
N GLU A 518 11.63 16.13 -18.67
CA GLU A 518 10.44 15.77 -17.86
C GLU A 518 9.29 16.74 -18.10
N LEU A 519 9.55 18.05 -18.16
CA LEU A 519 8.51 19.02 -18.46
C LEU A 519 7.93 18.81 -19.86
N ALA A 520 8.76 18.60 -20.87
CA ALA A 520 8.29 18.36 -22.23
C ALA A 520 7.41 17.12 -22.33
N THR A 521 7.79 16.03 -21.65
CA THR A 521 7.01 14.78 -21.66
C THR A 521 5.68 14.91 -20.91
N TRP A 522 5.65 15.62 -19.77
CA TRP A 522 4.40 15.84 -19.03
C TRP A 522 3.45 16.80 -19.75
N ILE A 523 3.98 17.80 -20.47
CA ILE A 523 3.16 18.65 -21.35
C ILE A 523 2.61 17.83 -22.52
N TYR A 524 3.41 16.96 -23.12
CA TYR A 524 2.94 16.06 -24.16
C TYR A 524 1.80 15.17 -23.67
N GLN A 525 1.92 14.57 -22.48
CA GLN A 525 0.83 13.78 -21.90
C GLN A 525 -0.41 14.62 -21.59
N ALA A 526 -0.23 15.83 -21.07
CA ALA A 526 -1.34 16.75 -20.84
C ALA A 526 -2.09 17.15 -22.13
N LEU A 527 -1.42 17.18 -23.29
CA LEU A 527 -2.04 17.40 -24.60
C LEU A 527 -2.79 16.17 -25.12
N ILE A 528 -2.29 14.96 -24.85
CA ILE A 528 -3.00 13.70 -25.19
C ILE A 528 -4.34 13.63 -24.46
N LEU A 529 -4.40 14.04 -23.18
CA LEU A 529 -5.63 14.06 -22.38
C LEU A 529 -6.75 14.96 -22.97
N GLN A 530 -6.49 15.73 -24.03
CA GLN A 530 -7.47 16.55 -24.75
C GLN A 530 -7.74 16.09 -26.19
N ASP A 531 -7.25 14.93 -26.61
CA ASP A 531 -7.19 14.50 -28.02
C ASP A 531 -6.43 15.49 -28.93
N GLU A 532 -5.61 16.36 -28.34
CA GLU A 532 -4.86 17.36 -29.10
C GLU A 532 -3.56 16.77 -29.66
N ALA A 533 -3.12 15.57 -29.25
CA ALA A 533 -1.92 14.88 -29.74
C ALA A 533 -2.14 13.36 -29.86
N GLU A 534 -1.42 12.69 -30.78
CA GLU A 534 -1.49 11.22 -30.94
C GLU A 534 -0.83 10.51 -29.75
N ALA A 535 -1.50 9.49 -29.20
CA ALA A 535 -0.97 8.66 -28.14
C ALA A 535 0.22 7.82 -28.62
N ARG A 536 1.31 7.80 -27.85
CA ARG A 536 2.48 6.95 -28.08
C ARG A 536 2.71 6.07 -26.87
N GLU A 537 2.76 4.75 -27.09
CA GLU A 537 3.13 3.80 -26.04
C GLU A 537 4.58 4.02 -25.62
N SER A 538 4.82 4.01 -24.31
CA SER A 538 6.18 4.11 -23.77
C SER A 538 6.31 3.41 -22.43
N PRO A 539 7.37 2.61 -22.25
CA PRO A 539 7.63 1.96 -20.99
C PRO A 539 8.20 2.92 -19.92
N ALA A 540 8.12 4.24 -20.10
CA ALA A 540 8.46 5.23 -19.08
C ALA A 540 7.23 5.94 -18.49
N ILE A 541 6.04 5.65 -19.02
CA ILE A 541 4.77 6.16 -18.49
C ILE A 541 4.53 5.52 -17.12
N VAL A 542 4.26 6.36 -16.12
CA VAL A 542 3.83 5.92 -14.80
C VAL A 542 2.35 5.60 -14.90
N GLU A 543 2.06 4.31 -15.03
CA GLU A 543 0.69 3.82 -15.07
C GLU A 543 0.17 3.62 -13.64
N PRO A 544 -1.12 3.92 -13.37
CA PRO A 544 -1.73 3.56 -12.10
C PRO A 544 -1.65 2.05 -11.99
N THR A 545 -0.81 1.55 -11.09
CA THR A 545 -0.71 0.13 -10.81
C THR A 545 -2.11 -0.32 -10.40
N ARG A 546 -2.79 -1.10 -11.26
CA ARG A 546 -3.90 -1.92 -10.77
C ARG A 546 -3.33 -2.77 -9.64
N ALA A 547 -4.14 -3.18 -8.69
CA ALA A 547 -3.75 -4.15 -7.65
C ALA A 547 -3.31 -5.54 -8.22
N GLN A 548 -2.90 -5.63 -9.50
CA GLN A 548 -2.54 -6.80 -10.28
C GLN A 548 -1.03 -6.94 -10.58
N ASP A 549 -0.19 -5.90 -10.47
CA ASP A 549 1.23 -6.04 -10.88
C ASP A 549 2.17 -6.66 -9.83
N TRP A 550 1.66 -7.02 -8.65
CA TRP A 550 2.42 -7.85 -7.71
C TRP A 550 2.43 -9.35 -8.12
N MET A 551 1.69 -9.74 -9.17
CA MET A 551 1.68 -11.11 -9.72
C MET A 551 2.89 -11.44 -10.61
N GLN A 552 3.68 -10.47 -11.09
CA GLN A 552 4.74 -10.76 -12.08
C GLN A 552 6.15 -11.00 -11.50
N ASN A 553 6.41 -10.70 -10.22
CA ASN A 553 7.77 -10.78 -9.65
C ASN A 553 8.00 -11.90 -8.61
N LEU A 554 7.14 -12.92 -8.58
CA LEU A 554 7.42 -14.17 -7.86
C LEU A 554 7.76 -15.28 -8.87
N ALA A 555 8.94 -15.17 -9.47
CA ALA A 555 9.55 -16.29 -10.18
C ALA A 555 10.11 -17.29 -9.16
N VAL A 556 9.44 -18.44 -9.04
CA VAL A 556 10.03 -19.72 -8.57
C VAL A 556 9.76 -20.72 -9.71
N PRO A 557 10.74 -21.58 -10.09
CA PRO A 557 10.83 -22.13 -11.43
C PRO A 557 9.66 -23.03 -11.82
N THR A 558 9.16 -22.79 -13.03
CA THR A 558 8.20 -23.62 -13.76
C THR A 558 8.84 -24.96 -14.14
N SER A 559 8.84 -25.91 -13.22
CA SER A 559 9.08 -27.30 -13.58
C SER A 559 8.60 -28.20 -12.45
N SER A 560 7.30 -28.51 -12.45
CA SER A 560 6.69 -29.79 -12.01
C SER A 560 5.20 -29.60 -11.69
N LEU A 561 4.33 -29.36 -12.68
CA LEU A 561 2.93 -29.77 -12.55
C LEU A 561 2.45 -30.33 -13.90
N LEU A 562 2.24 -31.63 -13.88
CA LEU A 562 1.79 -32.49 -14.96
C LEU A 562 0.37 -32.11 -15.40
N GLN A 563 0.18 -32.15 -16.72
CA GLN A 563 -1.05 -32.48 -17.47
C GLN A 563 -2.34 -32.61 -16.63
N VAL A 564 -3.06 -31.50 -16.43
CA VAL A 564 -4.48 -31.53 -16.11
C VAL A 564 -5.26 -31.35 -17.42
N PRO A 565 -6.28 -32.16 -17.74
CA PRO A 565 -7.05 -31.99 -18.97
C PRO A 565 -7.79 -30.65 -18.92
N ARG A 566 -7.65 -29.82 -19.95
CA ARG A 566 -8.54 -28.65 -20.12
C ARG A 566 -9.95 -29.16 -20.43
N LEU A 567 -10.96 -28.71 -19.69
CA LEU A 567 -12.36 -28.78 -20.12
C LEU A 567 -12.52 -27.90 -21.36
N THR A 568 -12.28 -28.47 -22.54
CA THR A 568 -12.55 -27.79 -23.81
C THR A 568 -13.98 -28.09 -24.26
N ALA A 569 -14.87 -27.11 -24.20
CA ALA A 569 -16.01 -27.04 -25.11
C ALA A 569 -16.51 -25.59 -25.25
N SER A 570 -16.40 -25.08 -26.49
CA SER A 570 -17.13 -23.96 -27.10
C SER A 570 -17.08 -22.59 -26.42
N GLY A 571 -16.13 -21.73 -26.83
CA GLY A 571 -16.31 -20.31 -27.19
C GLY A 571 -16.99 -19.29 -26.24
N GLU A 572 -17.58 -19.74 -25.14
CA GLU A 572 -18.20 -19.00 -24.06
C GLU A 572 -17.50 -19.49 -22.78
N GLY A 573 -17.24 -18.60 -21.81
CA GLY A 573 -16.50 -18.93 -20.59
C GLY A 573 -17.12 -20.12 -19.84
N LEU A 574 -16.29 -20.84 -19.06
CA LEU A 574 -16.71 -21.96 -18.22
C LEU A 574 -17.87 -21.52 -17.30
N ARG A 575 -19.06 -22.11 -17.44
CA ARG A 575 -20.21 -21.78 -16.59
C ARG A 575 -20.11 -22.59 -15.31
N VAL A 576 -19.62 -21.97 -14.24
CA VAL A 576 -19.56 -22.60 -12.92
C VAL A 576 -20.76 -22.14 -12.11
N ALA A 577 -21.56 -23.07 -11.60
CA ALA A 577 -22.57 -22.76 -10.61
C ALA A 577 -21.99 -22.98 -9.22
N ILE A 578 -21.74 -21.88 -8.50
CA ILE A 578 -21.20 -21.91 -7.14
C ILE A 578 -22.33 -21.72 -6.15
N HIS A 579 -22.45 -22.66 -5.24
CA HIS A 579 -23.49 -22.67 -4.22
C HIS A 579 -22.86 -22.66 -2.82
N ILE A 580 -23.18 -21.64 -2.01
CA ILE A 580 -22.65 -21.52 -0.65
C ILE A 580 -23.75 -21.90 0.34
N GLU A 581 -23.50 -22.91 1.15
CA GLU A 581 -24.44 -23.48 2.13
C GLU A 581 -23.92 -23.36 3.56
N ILE A 582 -24.80 -23.01 4.49
CA ILE A 582 -24.52 -22.98 5.93
C ILE A 582 -25.51 -23.91 6.65
N PRO A 583 -25.13 -25.14 7.01
CA PRO A 583 -26.01 -26.08 7.72
C PRO A 583 -26.25 -25.66 9.18
N ILE A 584 -27.52 -25.61 9.60
CA ILE A 584 -27.92 -25.49 11.01
C ILE A 584 -28.37 -26.88 11.47
N GLN A 585 -27.55 -27.60 12.23
CA GLN A 585 -27.99 -28.83 12.89
C GLN A 585 -28.46 -28.52 14.33
N ILE A 586 -29.74 -28.77 14.60
CA ILE A 586 -30.31 -28.78 15.94
C ILE A 586 -29.88 -30.10 16.61
N PRO A 587 -29.23 -30.10 17.79
CA PRO A 587 -28.89 -31.35 18.47
C PRO A 587 -30.16 -32.14 18.81
N LEU A 588 -30.18 -33.44 18.47
CA LEU A 588 -31.32 -34.34 18.62
C LEU A 588 -31.63 -34.78 20.07
N GLU A 589 -31.00 -34.19 21.08
CA GLU A 589 -31.21 -34.58 22.48
C GLU A 589 -31.20 -33.38 23.45
N MET A 590 -32.13 -32.42 23.32
CA MET A 590 -32.57 -31.64 24.49
C MET A 590 -34.06 -31.27 24.34
N SER A 591 -34.86 -31.80 25.26
CA SER A 591 -36.31 -31.74 25.30
C SER A 591 -36.87 -30.33 25.58
N SER A 592 -37.81 -29.96 24.72
CA SER A 592 -39.10 -29.27 24.96
C SER A 592 -39.23 -27.88 25.59
N ASP A 593 -38.31 -27.29 26.36
CA ASP A 593 -38.74 -26.15 27.21
C ASP A 593 -37.92 -24.84 27.18
N LEU A 594 -37.04 -24.60 26.20
CA LEU A 594 -36.27 -23.34 26.11
C LEU A 594 -36.03 -22.89 24.66
N TYR A 595 -37.09 -22.58 23.91
CA TYR A 595 -36.98 -21.78 22.69
C TYR A 595 -38.11 -20.77 22.62
N SER A 596 -37.98 -19.68 23.39
CA SER A 596 -38.55 -18.40 22.98
C SER A 596 -37.63 -17.83 21.90
N ALA A 597 -38.17 -17.65 20.70
CA ALA A 597 -37.51 -17.00 19.59
C ALA A 597 -36.84 -15.67 20.01
N GLN A 598 -35.52 -15.52 19.79
CA GLN A 598 -34.91 -14.25 19.31
C GLN A 598 -33.38 -14.23 19.07
N GLU A 599 -32.58 -15.24 19.43
CA GLU A 599 -31.13 -15.17 19.19
C GLU A 599 -30.59 -16.40 18.44
N GLU A 600 -30.10 -16.19 17.22
CA GLU A 600 -29.36 -17.20 16.46
C GLU A 600 -27.97 -17.38 17.08
N SER A 601 -27.45 -18.62 17.12
CA SER A 601 -26.09 -18.87 17.62
C SER A 601 -25.07 -17.96 16.92
N PRO A 602 -24.16 -17.29 17.65
CA PRO A 602 -23.13 -16.42 17.08
C PRO A 602 -22.29 -17.09 15.98
N LEU A 603 -22.12 -18.41 16.06
CA LEU A 603 -21.45 -19.23 15.05
C LEU A 603 -22.23 -19.30 13.72
N VAL A 604 -23.55 -19.43 13.81
CA VAL A 604 -24.43 -19.45 12.63
C VAL A 604 -24.46 -18.07 11.98
N GLN A 605 -24.52 -17.00 12.78
CA GLN A 605 -24.45 -15.63 12.27
C GLN A 605 -23.11 -15.32 11.59
N ALA A 606 -22.01 -15.84 12.13
CA ALA A 606 -20.69 -15.67 11.56
C ALA A 606 -20.51 -16.48 10.27
N GLY A 607 -20.97 -17.74 10.23
CA GLY A 607 -21.01 -18.53 8.98
C GLY A 607 -21.84 -17.86 7.90
N LEU A 608 -22.99 -17.27 8.26
CA LEU A 608 -23.81 -16.47 7.35
C LEU A 608 -23.08 -15.25 6.83
N TRP A 609 -22.44 -14.50 7.73
CA TRP A 609 -21.71 -13.30 7.36
C TRP A 609 -20.55 -13.63 6.39
N VAL A 610 -19.80 -14.70 6.66
CA VAL A 610 -18.74 -15.19 5.75
C VAL A 610 -19.33 -15.56 4.39
N GLY A 611 -20.41 -16.32 4.35
CA GLY A 611 -21.05 -16.75 3.10
C GLY A 611 -21.53 -15.59 2.23
N VAL A 612 -22.15 -14.56 2.82
CA VAL A 612 -22.58 -13.35 2.10
C VAL A 612 -21.39 -12.63 1.48
N GLN A 613 -20.31 -12.43 2.24
CA GLN A 613 -19.14 -11.72 1.75
C GLN A 613 -18.40 -12.48 0.65
N VAL A 614 -18.32 -13.81 0.74
CA VAL A 614 -17.73 -14.63 -0.33
C VAL A 614 -18.55 -14.50 -1.61
N ALA A 615 -19.89 -14.55 -1.52
CA ALA A 615 -20.75 -14.36 -2.68
C ALA A 615 -20.59 -12.97 -3.30
N GLU A 616 -20.63 -11.90 -2.49
CA GLU A 616 -20.42 -10.52 -2.96
C GLU A 616 -19.06 -10.33 -3.64
N HIS A 617 -17.99 -10.91 -3.09
CA HIS A 617 -16.66 -10.82 -3.69
C HIS A 617 -16.56 -11.58 -5.01
N LEU A 618 -17.23 -12.73 -5.14
CA LEU A 618 -17.28 -13.50 -6.40
C LEU A 618 -18.09 -12.77 -7.47
N GLU A 619 -19.21 -12.14 -7.11
CA GLU A 619 -20.02 -11.36 -8.05
C GLU A 619 -19.26 -10.13 -8.58
N GLN A 620 -18.45 -9.48 -7.74
CA GLN A 620 -17.60 -8.33 -8.14
C GLN A 620 -16.58 -8.69 -9.23
N VAL A 621 -16.19 -9.96 -9.33
CA VAL A 621 -15.27 -10.47 -10.36
C VAL A 621 -16.00 -11.20 -11.49
N GLY A 622 -17.33 -11.06 -11.57
CA GLY A 622 -18.16 -11.61 -12.63
C GLY A 622 -18.46 -13.10 -12.49
N VAL A 623 -18.24 -13.69 -11.31
CA VAL A 623 -18.56 -15.09 -11.01
C VAL A 623 -19.88 -15.13 -10.26
N ALA A 624 -20.92 -15.69 -10.88
CA ALA A 624 -22.23 -15.84 -10.23
C ALA A 624 -22.15 -16.84 -9.06
N ALA A 625 -22.61 -16.44 -7.88
CA ALA A 625 -22.62 -17.28 -6.69
C ALA A 625 -23.99 -17.18 -5.99
N ASP A 626 -24.68 -18.30 -5.83
CA ASP A 626 -25.97 -18.35 -5.16
C ASP A 626 -25.77 -18.68 -3.67
N LEU A 627 -26.32 -17.83 -2.79
CA LEU A 627 -26.32 -18.03 -1.34
C LEU A 627 -27.67 -18.60 -0.87
N ILE A 628 -27.66 -19.75 -0.19
CA ILE A 628 -28.89 -20.35 0.37
C ILE A 628 -28.74 -20.62 1.88
N GLN A 629 -29.73 -20.19 2.66
CA GLN A 629 -29.81 -20.44 4.10
C GLN A 629 -30.55 -21.76 4.40
N SER A 630 -30.02 -22.58 5.30
CA SER A 630 -30.57 -23.90 5.65
C SER A 630 -31.97 -23.89 6.29
N ARG A 631 -32.52 -22.73 6.67
CA ARG A 631 -33.89 -22.59 7.20
C ARG A 631 -35.00 -22.69 6.16
N ASP A 632 -34.66 -22.75 4.87
CA ASP A 632 -35.56 -23.19 3.81
C ASP A 632 -35.81 -24.71 3.90
N HIS A 633 -36.32 -25.17 5.04
CA HIS A 633 -36.67 -26.56 5.36
C HIS A 633 -37.77 -27.13 4.45
N SER A 634 -38.28 -26.38 3.48
CA SER A 634 -39.26 -26.85 2.49
C SER A 634 -38.63 -27.40 1.21
N ILE A 635 -37.30 -27.31 1.01
CA ILE A 635 -36.64 -27.70 -0.26
C ILE A 635 -35.55 -28.74 0.01
N ASP A 636 -35.80 -29.98 -0.39
CA ASP A 636 -34.89 -31.13 -0.28
C ASP A 636 -33.61 -30.95 -1.13
N PHE A 637 -32.52 -31.63 -0.75
CA PHE A 637 -31.24 -31.61 -1.46
C PHE A 637 -31.39 -31.95 -2.94
N ALA A 638 -32.28 -32.89 -3.27
CA ALA A 638 -32.61 -33.25 -4.65
C ALA A 638 -33.20 -32.07 -5.45
N GLU A 639 -34.05 -31.26 -4.83
CA GLU A 639 -34.67 -30.09 -5.47
C GLU A 639 -33.65 -28.95 -5.63
N ARG A 640 -32.73 -28.76 -4.66
CA ARG A 640 -31.62 -27.80 -4.78
C ARG A 640 -30.68 -28.15 -5.92
N LEU A 641 -30.29 -29.43 -6.01
CA LEU A 641 -29.46 -29.93 -7.09
C LEU A 641 -30.16 -29.79 -8.46
N THR A 642 -31.49 -30.02 -8.50
CA THR A 642 -32.29 -29.81 -9.72
C THR A 642 -32.27 -28.36 -10.17
N ARG A 643 -32.35 -27.38 -9.26
CA ARG A 643 -32.26 -25.94 -9.59
C ARG A 643 -30.87 -25.58 -10.12
N LEU A 644 -29.80 -26.08 -9.49
CA LEU A 644 -28.43 -25.85 -9.97
C LEU A 644 -28.19 -26.47 -11.35
N GLN A 645 -28.84 -27.58 -11.68
CA GLN A 645 -28.74 -28.17 -13.02
C GLN A 645 -29.55 -27.41 -14.08
N GLN A 646 -30.58 -26.64 -13.70
CA GLN A 646 -31.36 -25.80 -14.63
C GLN A 646 -30.53 -24.65 -15.22
N THR A 647 -29.46 -24.20 -14.55
CA THR A 647 -28.55 -23.18 -15.07
C THR A 647 -27.58 -23.71 -16.14
N LYS A 648 -27.63 -25.02 -16.44
CA LYS A 648 -26.75 -25.74 -17.38
C LYS A 648 -25.26 -25.43 -17.17
N PRO A 649 -24.73 -25.60 -15.95
CA PRO A 649 -23.33 -25.32 -15.66
C PRO A 649 -22.43 -26.41 -16.23
N ASP A 650 -21.20 -26.05 -16.57
CA ASP A 650 -20.13 -26.95 -16.99
C ASP A 650 -19.41 -27.58 -15.77
N LEU A 651 -19.53 -26.96 -14.58
CA LEU A 651 -19.03 -27.45 -13.29
C LEU A 651 -19.96 -27.01 -12.15
N LEU A 652 -20.33 -27.96 -11.27
CA LEU A 652 -21.05 -27.70 -10.03
C LEU A 652 -20.07 -27.60 -8.86
N LEU A 653 -20.09 -26.48 -8.13
CA LEU A 653 -19.28 -26.30 -6.94
C LEU A 653 -20.16 -25.94 -5.74
N GLN A 654 -20.15 -26.79 -4.71
CA GLN A 654 -20.85 -26.55 -3.45
C GLN A 654 -19.83 -26.29 -2.34
N ILE A 655 -20.03 -25.22 -1.58
CA ILE A 655 -19.19 -24.84 -0.45
C ILE A 655 -20.05 -24.88 0.81
N CYS A 656 -19.78 -25.82 1.69
CA CYS A 656 -20.47 -26.00 2.96
C CYS A 656 -19.64 -25.38 4.09
N LEU A 657 -20.11 -24.28 4.66
CA LEU A 657 -19.53 -23.64 5.85
C LEU A 657 -20.07 -24.34 7.10
N VAL A 658 -19.35 -25.36 7.58
CA VAL A 658 -19.82 -26.19 8.69
C VAL A 658 -19.53 -25.49 10.01
N ALA A 659 -20.58 -24.91 10.59
CA ALA A 659 -20.53 -24.15 11.84
C ALA A 659 -20.94 -24.94 13.09
N VAL A 660 -21.33 -26.22 12.98
CA VAL A 660 -21.59 -27.14 14.12
C VAL A 660 -21.43 -28.60 13.64
N SER A 661 -20.61 -29.41 14.31
CA SER A 661 -20.68 -30.88 14.24
C SER A 661 -20.33 -31.49 15.61
N PRO A 662 -21.09 -32.47 16.11
CA PRO A 662 -20.83 -33.13 17.38
C PRO A 662 -19.67 -34.15 17.34
N GLU A 663 -19.13 -34.48 16.17
CA GLU A 663 -18.06 -35.46 16.04
C GLU A 663 -16.67 -34.79 15.97
N ARG A 664 -15.78 -35.17 16.90
CA ARG A 664 -14.36 -34.80 16.86
C ARG A 664 -13.76 -35.24 15.52
N GLY A 665 -13.37 -34.30 14.68
CA GLY A 665 -12.74 -34.58 13.37
C GLY A 665 -13.25 -33.76 12.19
N ALA A 666 -14.22 -32.85 12.39
CA ALA A 666 -14.73 -31.99 11.33
C ALA A 666 -13.84 -30.76 11.00
N MET A 667 -12.77 -30.51 11.77
CA MET A 667 -11.90 -29.33 11.64
C MET A 667 -10.92 -29.43 10.48
N GLY A 668 -11.03 -28.51 9.52
CA GLY A 668 -10.17 -28.49 8.34
C GLY A 668 -10.93 -28.37 7.02
N VAL A 669 -10.19 -28.43 5.92
CA VAL A 669 -10.72 -28.44 4.55
C VAL A 669 -10.85 -29.88 4.09
N GLN A 670 -12.05 -30.32 3.71
CA GLN A 670 -12.27 -31.58 3.01
C GLN A 670 -12.91 -31.30 1.66
N THR A 671 -12.43 -31.92 0.59
CA THR A 671 -13.06 -31.78 -0.74
C THR A 671 -13.53 -33.12 -1.26
N GLN A 672 -14.82 -33.19 -1.58
CA GLN A 672 -15.50 -34.35 -2.10
C GLN A 672 -15.77 -34.18 -3.60
N TYR A 673 -15.74 -35.27 -4.38
CA TYR A 673 -15.89 -35.19 -5.84
C TYR A 673 -16.75 -36.32 -6.44
N ALA A 674 -17.52 -35.98 -7.48
CA ALA A 674 -18.23 -36.95 -8.33
C ALA A 674 -18.49 -36.35 -9.73
N PRO A 675 -18.45 -37.14 -10.83
CA PRO A 675 -17.95 -38.51 -10.93
C PRO A 675 -16.42 -38.57 -10.73
N SER A 676 -15.83 -39.77 -10.81
CA SER A 676 -14.40 -39.99 -10.52
C SER A 676 -13.46 -39.18 -11.39
N GLU A 677 -13.84 -38.80 -12.61
CA GLU A 677 -13.06 -37.92 -13.48
C GLU A 677 -12.89 -36.50 -12.89
N SER A 678 -13.66 -36.14 -11.86
CA SER A 678 -13.60 -34.83 -11.20
C SER A 678 -12.49 -34.74 -10.15
N GLN A 679 -11.81 -35.84 -9.84
CA GLN A 679 -10.76 -35.91 -8.83
C GLN A 679 -9.63 -34.87 -9.04
N PRO A 680 -9.10 -34.63 -10.25
CA PRO A 680 -8.04 -33.65 -10.44
C PRO A 680 -8.48 -32.22 -10.13
N TYR A 681 -9.72 -31.85 -10.48
CA TYR A 681 -10.29 -30.54 -10.14
C TYR A 681 -10.50 -30.40 -8.63
N ALA A 682 -10.92 -31.48 -7.98
CA ALA A 682 -11.05 -31.55 -6.53
C ALA A 682 -9.71 -31.33 -5.83
N SER A 683 -8.65 -32.01 -6.28
CA SER A 683 -7.29 -31.85 -5.72
C SER A 683 -6.72 -30.44 -5.95
N LEU A 684 -6.96 -29.86 -7.12
CA LEU A 684 -6.52 -28.50 -7.41
C LEU A 684 -7.23 -27.48 -6.52
N LEU A 685 -8.56 -27.51 -6.46
CA LEU A 685 -9.35 -26.62 -5.62
C LEU A 685 -8.97 -26.77 -4.14
N HIS A 686 -8.83 -28.01 -3.68
CA HIS A 686 -8.44 -28.33 -2.31
C HIS A 686 -7.08 -27.72 -1.94
N HIS A 687 -6.08 -27.87 -2.82
CA HIS A 687 -4.75 -27.28 -2.62
C HIS A 687 -4.79 -25.75 -2.61
N LYS A 688 -5.58 -25.13 -3.50
CA LYS A 688 -5.75 -23.67 -3.53
C LYS A 688 -6.39 -23.15 -2.26
N LEU A 689 -7.42 -23.84 -1.76
CA LEU A 689 -8.07 -23.48 -0.52
C LEU A 689 -7.13 -23.64 0.68
N LEU A 690 -6.38 -24.74 0.80
CA LEU A 690 -5.37 -24.92 1.86
C LEU A 690 -4.23 -23.88 1.79
N GLY A 691 -3.83 -23.44 0.60
CA GLY A 691 -2.84 -22.37 0.44
C GLY A 691 -3.35 -21.00 0.89
N SER A 692 -4.66 -20.77 0.78
CA SER A 692 -5.32 -19.53 1.19
C SER A 692 -5.81 -19.54 2.64
N LEU A 693 -6.14 -20.71 3.18
CA LEU A 693 -6.73 -20.92 4.51
C LEU A 693 -5.75 -21.69 5.38
N ASP A 694 -5.41 -21.13 6.54
CA ASP A 694 -4.59 -21.80 7.56
C ASP A 694 -5.44 -22.83 8.35
N LEU A 695 -5.95 -23.84 7.64
CA LEU A 695 -6.80 -24.90 8.16
C LEU A 695 -6.17 -26.28 7.94
N PRO A 696 -6.41 -27.26 8.83
CA PRO A 696 -5.94 -28.63 8.64
C PRO A 696 -6.45 -29.25 7.33
N ASP A 697 -5.59 -30.04 6.68
CA ASP A 697 -5.97 -30.88 5.54
C ASP A 697 -6.75 -32.12 6.02
N ARG A 698 -7.99 -32.29 5.53
CA ARG A 698 -8.86 -33.46 5.78
C ARG A 698 -9.06 -34.36 4.55
N GLU A 699 -8.19 -34.22 3.57
CA GLU A 699 -8.08 -35.01 2.35
C GLU A 699 -9.14 -34.69 1.27
N VAL A 700 -8.87 -35.25 0.09
CA VAL A 700 -9.76 -35.24 -1.08
C VAL A 700 -10.34 -36.64 -1.25
N VAL A 701 -11.66 -36.78 -1.12
CA VAL A 701 -12.33 -38.09 -1.05
C VAL A 701 -13.48 -38.19 -2.07
N PRO A 702 -13.84 -39.39 -2.58
CA PRO A 702 -14.99 -39.52 -3.46
C PRO A 702 -16.31 -39.20 -2.73
N LEU A 703 -17.24 -38.56 -3.42
CA LEU A 703 -18.59 -38.29 -2.90
C LEU A 703 -19.37 -39.62 -2.78
N PRO A 704 -20.15 -39.86 -1.70
CA PRO A 704 -21.02 -41.03 -1.58
C PRO A 704 -22.00 -41.16 -2.75
N GLU A 705 -22.42 -42.39 -3.09
CA GLU A 705 -23.37 -42.64 -4.18
C GLU A 705 -24.64 -41.78 -4.03
N LEU A 706 -24.85 -40.88 -5.00
CA LEU A 706 -26.02 -40.03 -5.04
C LEU A 706 -27.23 -40.83 -5.53
N PRO A 707 -28.43 -40.60 -4.96
CA PRO A 707 -29.67 -41.26 -5.41
C PRO A 707 -30.13 -40.86 -6.83
N TYR A 708 -29.41 -39.96 -7.49
CA TYR A 708 -29.72 -39.43 -8.83
C TYR A 708 -28.44 -39.28 -9.67
N PRO A 709 -28.50 -39.48 -11.00
CA PRO A 709 -27.34 -39.33 -11.88
C PRO A 709 -26.95 -37.86 -12.07
N LEU A 710 -25.66 -37.55 -11.92
CA LEU A 710 -25.08 -36.24 -12.25
C LEU A 710 -24.69 -36.18 -13.73
N ALA A 711 -25.16 -35.16 -14.44
CA ALA A 711 -24.82 -34.94 -15.85
C ALA A 711 -23.50 -34.15 -16.04
N VAL A 712 -22.96 -33.56 -14.96
CA VAL A 712 -21.80 -32.64 -14.98
C VAL A 712 -20.92 -32.87 -13.75
N PRO A 713 -19.62 -32.56 -13.82
CA PRO A 713 -18.70 -32.63 -12.68
C PRO A 713 -19.22 -31.85 -11.46
N MET A 714 -19.11 -32.45 -10.27
CA MET A 714 -19.50 -31.85 -9.00
C MET A 714 -18.37 -31.95 -7.98
N LEU A 715 -18.05 -30.80 -7.37
CA LEU A 715 -17.15 -30.67 -6.24
C LEU A 715 -17.95 -30.17 -5.03
N LYS A 716 -17.76 -30.81 -3.89
CA LYS A 716 -18.32 -30.36 -2.61
C LYS A 716 -17.18 -30.12 -1.63
N VAL A 717 -17.04 -28.89 -1.16
CA VAL A 717 -16.03 -28.51 -0.18
C VAL A 717 -16.72 -28.36 1.17
N GLU A 718 -16.22 -29.08 2.18
CA GLU A 718 -16.62 -28.87 3.57
C GLU A 718 -15.51 -28.11 4.29
N LEU A 719 -15.87 -26.92 4.79
CA LEU A 719 -15.00 -26.05 5.57
C LEU A 719 -15.44 -26.10 7.03
N GLY A 720 -14.71 -26.84 7.85
CA GLY A 720 -14.93 -26.90 9.30
C GLY A 720 -14.21 -25.76 10.01
N LEU A 721 -14.96 -24.73 10.41
CA LEU A 721 -14.41 -23.47 10.91
C LEU A 721 -14.39 -23.34 12.45
N LEU A 722 -14.97 -24.30 13.18
CA LEU A 722 -15.41 -24.14 14.57
C LEU A 722 -14.31 -23.86 15.60
N GLU A 723 -13.24 -24.65 15.65
CA GLU A 723 -12.16 -24.47 16.64
C GLU A 723 -11.30 -23.24 16.31
N ALA A 724 -11.10 -22.93 15.02
CA ALA A 724 -10.39 -21.71 14.61
C ALA A 724 -11.17 -20.44 14.98
N MET A 725 -12.51 -20.50 14.89
CA MET A 725 -13.43 -19.42 15.27
C MET A 725 -13.59 -19.27 16.79
N LEU A 726 -13.66 -20.38 17.55
CA LEU A 726 -13.87 -20.37 19.00
C LEU A 726 -12.58 -20.15 19.81
N ASN A 727 -11.43 -20.60 19.32
CA ASN A 727 -10.14 -20.44 19.99
C ASN A 727 -9.37 -19.19 19.53
N HIS A 728 -9.95 -18.37 18.64
CA HIS A 728 -9.36 -17.08 18.29
C HIS A 728 -9.34 -16.16 19.51
N PRO A 729 -8.22 -15.48 19.81
CA PRO A 729 -8.06 -14.70 21.05
C PRO A 729 -9.10 -13.58 21.24
N ASP A 730 -9.68 -13.08 20.15
CA ASP A 730 -10.72 -12.02 20.15
C ASP A 730 -12.16 -12.57 20.03
N GLY A 731 -12.33 -13.89 20.01
CA GLY A 731 -13.59 -14.56 19.68
C GLY A 731 -14.03 -14.35 18.23
N ILE A 732 -15.27 -14.78 17.94
CA ILE A 732 -15.89 -14.63 16.63
C ILE A 732 -16.36 -13.18 16.45
N ASN A 733 -15.60 -12.40 15.68
CA ASN A 733 -15.94 -11.01 15.36
C ASN A 733 -15.94 -10.75 13.84
N ARG A 734 -16.49 -9.60 13.43
CA ARG A 734 -16.66 -9.29 12.00
C ARG A 734 -15.34 -9.24 11.24
N SER A 735 -14.28 -8.69 11.81
CA SER A 735 -12.96 -8.60 11.17
C SER A 735 -12.37 -9.98 10.85
N PHE A 736 -12.50 -10.92 11.78
CA PHE A 736 -12.08 -12.32 11.56
C PHE A 736 -12.94 -12.98 10.48
N CYS A 737 -14.25 -12.76 10.49
CA CYS A 737 -15.13 -13.26 9.45
C CYS A 737 -14.76 -12.66 8.07
N THR A 738 -14.37 -11.38 8.00
CA THR A 738 -13.89 -10.72 6.76
C THR A 738 -12.64 -11.40 6.24
N TYR A 739 -11.69 -11.68 7.13
CA TYR A 739 -10.45 -12.37 6.79
C TYR A 739 -10.73 -13.76 6.18
N VAL A 740 -11.60 -14.55 6.83
CA VAL A 740 -11.99 -15.88 6.33
C VAL A 740 -12.69 -15.78 4.98
N ALA A 741 -13.56 -14.79 4.78
CA ALA A 741 -14.26 -14.59 3.50
C ALA A 741 -13.29 -14.21 2.36
N ILE A 742 -12.30 -13.36 2.62
CA ILE A 742 -11.28 -12.98 1.64
C ILE A 742 -10.41 -14.19 1.27
N ALA A 743 -10.01 -14.99 2.25
CA ALA A 743 -9.21 -16.19 2.02
C ALA A 743 -9.96 -17.23 1.16
N ILE A 744 -11.23 -17.51 1.48
CA ILE A 744 -12.09 -18.40 0.67
C ILE A 744 -12.22 -17.87 -0.76
N HIS A 745 -12.49 -16.56 -0.93
CA HIS A 745 -12.58 -15.93 -2.24
C HIS A 745 -11.28 -16.09 -3.05
N GLN A 746 -10.12 -15.87 -2.43
CA GLN A 746 -8.83 -16.00 -3.09
C GLN A 746 -8.56 -17.43 -3.57
N GLY A 747 -8.78 -18.43 -2.71
CA GLY A 747 -8.58 -19.84 -3.10
C GLY A 747 -9.51 -20.28 -4.24
N LEU A 748 -10.76 -19.77 -4.27
CA LEU A 748 -11.71 -20.02 -5.36
C LEU A 748 -11.29 -19.35 -6.67
N LEU A 749 -10.86 -18.09 -6.62
CA LEU A 749 -10.41 -17.36 -7.79
C LEU A 749 -9.19 -18.02 -8.42
N GLU A 750 -8.22 -18.44 -7.60
CA GLU A 750 -7.03 -19.15 -8.07
C GLU A 750 -7.35 -20.51 -8.68
N PHE A 751 -8.43 -21.17 -8.25
CA PHE A 751 -8.91 -22.40 -8.88
C PHE A 751 -9.59 -22.11 -10.23
N LEU A 752 -10.46 -21.10 -10.30
CA LEU A 752 -11.21 -20.75 -11.51
C LEU A 752 -10.33 -20.20 -12.65
N LEU A 753 -9.16 -19.64 -12.32
CA LEU A 753 -8.20 -19.12 -13.29
C LEU A 753 -7.32 -20.19 -13.96
N VAL A 754 -7.26 -21.40 -13.39
CA VAL A 754 -6.46 -22.54 -13.87
C VAL A 754 -7.34 -23.46 -14.71
#